data_AF-A0AAP0CVW1-F1
#
_entry.id   AF-A0AAP0CVW1-F1
#
_cell.length_a   1.000
_cell.length_b   1.000
_cell.length_c   1.000
_cell.angle_alpha   90.00
_cell.angle_beta   90.00
_cell.angle_gamma   90.00
#
_symmetry.space_group_name_H-M   'P 1'
#
loop_
_entity.id
_entity.type
_entity.pdbx_description
1 polymer ?
#
loop_
_entity_poly.entity_id
_entity_poly.type
_entity_poly.pdbx_seq_one_letter_code
_entity_poly.pdbx_strand_id
1 'polypeptide(L)'
;MGLAIILLLIHALLAPISTLSLHVQDPMLVVQHFHRSINESRRNREFLSCRTGNPIDDCWRCDRNWDRHRQRLADCAIGFGKHAIGGRDGKIYVVTDSKNDDPVNPKRGTLRYGVIQTEPLWIIFARDMTIKLKEELMMNSFKTIDGRGANVHIAGGPCITIQHVTNIIIHGINIHDCKQGGNADIRDSPDHYGRRSVSDGDGISIFGGSHVWVDHCSLARCHDGLIDAIHGSTAITISNNYMTHHDKVMLLGHSDSSTQDKNMQVTIAFNHFGEGLVQRMPRCRHGYFHVVNNDYTHWEMYAIGGSASPTINSQGNRFLAPDSQSKEVTKRDDESKEDEWKSWNWRSEGDLMLNGAYFTPSGAGSSRSYAKASSLSARSSSVVGLITANAALHDHDTSDTKYTMEYSILRKAGFSLTGIRGMCTSMLSSESSEGSFPSDLLSRKEVQVLTPERAIGKLQDLVIPVTNFQNEDKGLMVLAGDVFDVPIRKDIIHRVVRWQLAKRQQGTHSTKTISEVSGTGRKPWPQKGTGRARHGSLRGPQFRTGAVMHGPKPRSHAFKLNKKVRRLGLKIALSARAAEGKLLVFDDLKLATHKTKNIVSYVSQMDESKKVLVVDGGPIDENLKLATQNLHYVNVLPSIGLNVYSILLHDTLVMSRDAVNKIVERMHTPINR
;
A
#
# COMPACT_ATOMS: atom_id res chain seq x y z
N MET A 1 -22.77 -42.99 42.09
CA MET A 1 -22.84 -41.62 41.55
C MET A 1 -22.43 -41.61 40.07
N GLY A 2 -23.18 -42.31 39.21
CA GLY A 2 -22.74 -42.64 37.84
C GLY A 2 -23.74 -42.32 36.73
N LEU A 3 -24.70 -41.43 36.97
CA LEU A 3 -25.76 -41.12 36.00
C LEU A 3 -25.89 -39.64 35.60
N ALA A 4 -25.08 -38.74 36.18
CA ALA A 4 -25.13 -37.31 35.88
C ALA A 4 -24.13 -36.84 34.80
N ILE A 5 -23.19 -37.70 34.37
CA ILE A 5 -22.08 -37.30 33.48
C ILE A 5 -22.35 -37.63 32.00
N ILE A 6 -23.34 -38.47 31.69
CA ILE A 6 -23.64 -38.88 30.31
C ILE A 6 -24.60 -37.90 29.59
N LEU A 7 -25.33 -37.04 30.32
CA LEU A 7 -26.30 -36.12 29.72
C LEU A 7 -25.68 -34.79 29.23
N LEU A 8 -24.45 -34.47 29.62
CA LEU A 8 -23.75 -33.22 29.24
C LEU A 8 -22.84 -33.35 28.01
N LEU A 9 -22.69 -34.57 27.44
CA LEU A 9 -21.83 -34.83 26.29
C LEU A 9 -22.59 -35.00 24.95
N ILE A 10 -23.92 -34.93 24.93
CA ILE A 10 -24.73 -35.12 23.70
C ILE A 10 -25.26 -33.80 23.11
N HIS A 11 -25.12 -32.66 23.80
CA HIS A 11 -25.55 -31.35 23.29
C HIS A 11 -24.49 -30.58 22.46
N ALA A 12 -23.34 -31.19 22.16
CA ALA A 12 -22.25 -30.56 21.39
C ALA A 12 -22.11 -31.09 19.95
N LEU A 13 -23.10 -31.82 19.42
CA LEU A 13 -23.04 -32.44 18.08
C LEU A 13 -24.33 -32.24 17.28
N LEU A 14 -24.86 -31.02 17.22
CA LEU A 14 -25.88 -30.63 16.22
C LEU A 14 -25.73 -29.12 15.91
N ALA A 15 -24.57 -28.72 15.41
CA ALA A 15 -24.49 -27.47 14.66
C ALA A 15 -25.18 -27.72 13.31
N PRO A 16 -26.12 -26.86 12.85
CA PRO A 16 -26.65 -26.99 11.51
C PRO A 16 -25.47 -26.83 10.55
N ILE A 17 -25.24 -27.84 9.72
CA ILE A 17 -24.43 -27.71 8.50
C ILE A 17 -25.13 -26.63 7.68
N SER A 18 -24.69 -25.39 7.88
CA SER A 18 -25.00 -24.29 7.00
C SER A 18 -24.39 -24.71 5.68
N THR A 19 -25.26 -25.16 4.77
CA THR A 19 -24.93 -25.23 3.35
C THR A 19 -24.60 -23.80 2.94
N LEU A 20 -23.31 -23.46 3.04
CA LEU A 20 -22.72 -22.30 2.41
C LEU A 20 -22.92 -22.51 0.92
N SER A 21 -24.08 -22.06 0.44
CA SER A 21 -24.29 -21.71 -0.94
C SER A 21 -23.09 -20.87 -1.34
N LEU A 22 -22.23 -21.44 -2.18
CA LEU A 22 -21.13 -20.74 -2.83
C LEU A 22 -21.73 -19.50 -3.47
N HIS A 23 -21.61 -18.38 -2.75
CA HIS A 23 -22.10 -17.09 -3.20
C HIS A 23 -21.45 -16.83 -4.56
N VAL A 24 -22.25 -16.86 -5.62
CA VAL A 24 -21.84 -16.38 -6.93
C VAL A 24 -21.54 -14.91 -6.74
N GLN A 25 -20.26 -14.57 -6.59
CA GLN A 25 -19.83 -13.19 -6.42
C GLN A 25 -20.36 -12.36 -7.60
N ASP A 26 -20.94 -11.20 -7.29
CA ASP A 26 -21.49 -10.29 -8.30
C ASP A 26 -20.41 -10.02 -9.36
N PRO A 27 -20.69 -10.26 -10.66
CA PRO A 27 -19.79 -9.91 -11.75
C PRO A 27 -19.26 -8.48 -11.65
N MET A 28 -20.08 -7.53 -11.17
CA MET A 28 -19.67 -6.15 -10.96
C MET A 28 -18.65 -6.03 -9.81
N LEU A 29 -18.82 -6.75 -8.70
CA LEU A 29 -17.87 -6.74 -7.58
C LEU A 29 -16.51 -7.34 -7.95
N VAL A 30 -16.47 -8.43 -8.73
CA VAL A 30 -15.19 -9.02 -9.20
C VAL A 30 -14.48 -8.06 -10.15
N VAL A 31 -15.23 -7.44 -11.06
CA VAL A 31 -14.70 -6.42 -11.97
C VAL A 31 -14.30 -5.15 -11.21
N GLN A 32 -15.00 -4.76 -10.14
CA GLN A 32 -14.70 -3.61 -9.29
C GLN A 32 -13.50 -3.84 -8.37
N HIS A 33 -13.32 -5.05 -7.82
CA HIS A 33 -12.14 -5.42 -7.04
C HIS A 33 -10.90 -5.43 -7.95
N PHE A 34 -11.02 -6.04 -9.13
CA PHE A 34 -10.02 -5.92 -10.17
C PHE A 34 -9.82 -4.46 -10.60
N HIS A 35 -10.87 -3.64 -10.63
CA HIS A 35 -10.76 -2.22 -10.93
C HIS A 35 -10.07 -1.43 -9.82
N ARG A 36 -10.23 -1.81 -8.55
CA ARG A 36 -9.52 -1.23 -7.41
C ARG A 36 -8.04 -1.55 -7.51
N SER A 37 -7.71 -2.82 -7.75
CA SER A 37 -6.32 -3.26 -7.98
C SER A 37 -5.71 -2.64 -9.25
N ILE A 38 -6.49 -2.49 -10.33
CA ILE A 38 -6.09 -1.79 -11.55
C ILE A 38 -6.01 -0.29 -11.35
N ASN A 39 -6.83 0.36 -10.53
CA ASN A 39 -6.74 1.79 -10.27
C ASN A 39 -5.61 2.11 -9.29
N GLU A 40 -5.32 1.22 -8.34
CA GLU A 40 -4.08 1.24 -7.57
C GLU A 40 -2.87 1.13 -8.52
N SER A 41 -2.95 0.31 -9.59
CA SER A 41 -1.89 0.18 -10.61
C SER A 41 -2.02 1.07 -11.87
N ARG A 42 -3.10 1.87 -12.03
CA ARG A 42 -3.32 2.88 -13.09
C ARG A 42 -3.14 4.30 -12.58
N ARG A 43 -3.41 4.57 -11.29
CA ARG A 43 -2.76 5.69 -10.58
C ARG A 43 -1.24 5.61 -10.79
N ASN A 44 -0.73 4.41 -11.04
CA ASN A 44 0.65 4.17 -11.44
C ASN A 44 1.04 4.40 -12.93
N ARG A 45 0.15 4.75 -13.88
CA ARG A 45 0.49 4.68 -15.32
C ARG A 45 0.37 5.96 -16.17
N GLU A 46 -0.22 7.05 -15.69
CA GLU A 46 -0.25 8.33 -16.44
C GLU A 46 0.94 9.25 -16.14
N PHE A 47 1.90 8.80 -15.34
CA PHE A 47 2.94 9.65 -14.76
C PHE A 47 4.36 9.07 -14.86
N LEU A 48 4.64 8.35 -15.93
CA LEU A 48 5.90 7.61 -16.13
C LEU A 48 7.16 8.47 -16.32
N SER A 49 7.09 9.80 -16.21
CA SER A 49 8.29 10.65 -16.17
C SER A 49 8.62 11.20 -14.78
N CYS A 50 7.85 10.87 -13.73
CA CYS A 50 7.96 11.50 -12.41
C CYS A 50 8.09 10.48 -11.26
N ARG A 51 8.26 9.19 -11.56
CA ARG A 51 8.33 8.17 -10.50
C ARG A 51 9.70 8.13 -9.85
N THR A 52 9.76 8.45 -8.57
CA THR A 52 10.95 8.33 -7.72
C THR A 52 11.02 6.95 -7.07
N GLY A 53 9.91 6.19 -7.11
CA GLY A 53 9.75 4.93 -6.40
C GLY A 53 9.30 5.12 -4.95
N ASN A 54 9.13 6.35 -4.51
CA ASN A 54 8.47 6.64 -3.25
C ASN A 54 6.95 6.66 -3.49
N PRO A 55 6.17 5.73 -2.91
CA PRO A 55 4.74 5.59 -3.22
C PRO A 55 3.90 6.81 -2.81
N ILE A 56 4.35 7.59 -1.82
CA ILE A 56 3.67 8.83 -1.41
C ILE A 56 3.87 9.88 -2.51
N ASP A 57 5.12 10.15 -2.88
CA ASP A 57 5.50 11.14 -3.88
C ASP A 57 4.93 10.79 -5.25
N ASP A 58 5.07 9.54 -5.65
CA ASP A 58 4.57 9.00 -6.92
C ASP A 58 3.04 9.16 -7.06
N CYS A 59 2.31 9.31 -5.94
CA CYS A 59 0.87 9.51 -5.95
C CYS A 59 0.46 10.95 -6.31
N TRP A 60 1.25 11.97 -5.91
CA TRP A 60 0.87 13.38 -6.09
C TRP A 60 1.87 14.22 -6.91
N ARG A 61 3.19 14.05 -6.76
CA ARG A 61 4.22 14.86 -7.48
C ARG A 61 4.13 14.70 -8.99
N CYS A 62 3.68 13.51 -9.36
CA CYS A 62 3.35 13.10 -10.69
C CYS A 62 2.31 14.01 -11.38
N ASP A 63 1.36 14.60 -10.65
CA ASP A 63 0.35 15.51 -11.21
C ASP A 63 0.98 16.84 -11.67
N ARG A 64 1.14 17.03 -12.98
CA ARG A 64 1.65 18.29 -13.57
C ARG A 64 0.78 19.51 -13.23
N ASN A 65 -0.47 19.31 -12.81
CA ASN A 65 -1.38 20.37 -12.37
C ASN A 65 -1.67 20.26 -10.86
N TRP A 66 -0.70 19.80 -10.06
CA TRP A 66 -0.85 19.67 -8.61
C TRP A 66 -1.29 20.99 -7.96
N ASP A 67 -0.92 22.14 -8.55
CA ASP A 67 -1.29 23.49 -8.12
C ASP A 67 -2.81 23.73 -8.20
N ARG A 68 -3.47 23.14 -9.20
CA ARG A 68 -4.93 23.16 -9.38
C ARG A 68 -5.63 22.04 -8.63
N HIS A 69 -4.90 20.98 -8.29
CA HIS A 69 -5.41 19.79 -7.60
C HIS A 69 -4.78 19.58 -6.23
N ARG A 70 -4.46 20.66 -5.50
CA ARG A 70 -3.68 20.60 -4.24
C ARG A 70 -4.22 19.57 -3.25
N GLN A 71 -5.54 19.55 -3.08
CA GLN A 71 -6.26 18.68 -2.15
C GLN A 71 -6.10 17.18 -2.46
N ARG A 72 -5.70 16.81 -3.68
CA ARG A 72 -5.42 15.42 -4.08
C ARG A 72 -4.30 14.78 -3.25
N LEU A 73 -3.39 15.59 -2.70
CA LEU A 73 -2.34 15.12 -1.79
C LEU A 73 -2.92 14.28 -0.62
N ALA A 74 -4.09 14.65 -0.08
CA ALA A 74 -4.70 13.95 1.04
C ALA A 74 -5.09 12.49 0.74
N ASP A 75 -5.15 12.09 -0.54
CA ASP A 75 -5.42 10.71 -0.94
C ASP A 75 -4.13 9.86 -1.06
N CYS A 76 -2.96 10.45 -0.78
CA CYS A 76 -1.64 9.84 -0.96
C CYS A 76 -0.96 9.40 0.33
N ALA A 77 -1.54 9.73 1.49
CA ALA A 77 -1.07 9.25 2.78
C ALA A 77 -1.07 7.71 2.82
N ILE A 78 -0.05 7.13 3.44
CA ILE A 78 0.06 5.68 3.67
C ILE A 78 0.23 5.39 5.16
N GLY A 79 0.46 4.13 5.52
CA GLY A 79 0.72 3.75 6.90
C GLY A 79 -0.51 3.86 7.80
N PHE A 80 -0.28 4.05 9.10
CA PHE A 80 -1.37 4.21 10.08
C PHE A 80 -2.11 5.55 9.92
N GLY A 81 -1.45 6.58 9.39
CA GLY A 81 -2.00 7.91 9.11
C GLY A 81 -2.69 8.04 7.76
N LYS A 82 -2.86 6.95 6.99
CA LYS A 82 -3.47 6.95 5.64
C LYS A 82 -4.88 7.56 5.53
N HIS A 83 -5.54 7.75 6.66
CA HIS A 83 -6.89 8.32 6.75
C HIS A 83 -6.89 9.78 7.24
N ALA A 84 -5.72 10.40 7.43
CA ALA A 84 -5.59 11.83 7.69
C ALA A 84 -6.00 12.63 6.44
N ILE A 85 -7.26 13.06 6.37
CA ILE A 85 -7.78 13.78 5.19
C ILE A 85 -7.50 15.29 5.23
N GLY A 86 -7.01 15.82 6.36
CA GLY A 86 -6.74 17.25 6.51
C GLY A 86 -7.96 18.11 6.19
N GLY A 87 -7.73 19.20 5.47
CA GLY A 87 -8.76 20.09 4.94
C GLY A 87 -9.23 19.76 3.51
N ARG A 88 -9.11 18.51 3.05
CA ARG A 88 -9.40 18.10 1.65
C ARG A 88 -10.79 18.55 1.17
N ASP A 89 -11.79 18.45 2.03
CA ASP A 89 -13.19 18.74 1.68
C ASP A 89 -13.57 20.21 1.98
N GLY A 90 -12.57 21.04 2.26
CA GLY A 90 -12.67 22.44 2.64
C GLY A 90 -12.40 23.44 1.51
N LYS A 91 -12.50 24.73 1.84
CA LYS A 91 -12.07 25.80 0.94
C LYS A 91 -10.55 26.02 1.05
N ILE A 92 -9.95 26.55 -0.02
CA ILE A 92 -8.59 27.05 0.03
C ILE A 92 -8.57 28.36 0.82
N TYR A 93 -7.71 28.44 1.82
CA TYR A 93 -7.40 29.66 2.57
C TYR A 93 -5.96 30.07 2.28
N VAL A 94 -5.75 31.33 1.92
CA VAL A 94 -4.42 31.84 1.54
C VAL A 94 -3.89 32.72 2.65
N VAL A 95 -2.74 32.35 3.21
CA VAL A 95 -1.97 33.17 4.14
C VAL A 95 -1.25 34.25 3.34
N THR A 96 -1.51 35.51 3.69
CA THR A 96 -0.94 36.70 3.06
C THR A 96 -0.11 37.54 4.03
N ASP A 97 -0.28 37.33 5.34
CA ASP A 97 0.36 38.10 6.41
C ASP A 97 1.13 37.17 7.36
N SER A 98 2.45 37.35 7.40
CA SER A 98 3.38 36.62 8.28
C SER A 98 3.86 37.42 9.49
N LYS A 99 3.50 38.71 9.60
CA LYS A 99 4.07 39.65 10.59
C LYS A 99 3.15 39.91 11.78
N ASN A 100 1.84 39.86 11.57
CA ASN A 100 0.86 40.26 12.58
C ASN A 100 0.22 39.06 13.30
N ASP A 101 1.02 38.09 13.76
CA ASP A 101 0.50 37.03 14.63
C ASP A 101 -0.04 37.62 15.92
N ASP A 102 -1.27 37.26 16.28
CA ASP A 102 -1.95 37.64 17.51
C ASP A 102 -2.58 36.38 18.12
N PRO A 103 -2.07 35.88 19.26
CA PRO A 103 -2.52 34.64 19.87
C PRO A 103 -4.01 34.59 20.23
N VAL A 104 -4.63 35.74 20.50
CA VAL A 104 -6.01 35.84 20.99
C VAL A 104 -6.95 36.38 19.91
N ASN A 105 -6.51 37.33 19.09
CA ASN A 105 -7.35 38.00 18.10
C ASN A 105 -6.70 37.96 16.70
N PRO A 106 -6.50 36.75 16.13
CA PRO A 106 -5.81 36.62 14.86
C PRO A 106 -6.60 37.29 13.73
N LYS A 107 -5.91 38.05 12.90
CA LYS A 107 -6.53 38.74 11.75
C LYS A 107 -6.65 37.79 10.56
N ARG A 108 -7.73 37.93 9.78
CA ARG A 108 -7.86 37.25 8.49
C ARG A 108 -6.66 37.57 7.60
N GLY A 109 -6.12 36.55 6.94
CA GLY A 109 -4.87 36.61 6.18
C GLY A 109 -3.65 36.07 6.94
N THR A 110 -3.72 35.89 8.26
CA THR A 110 -2.67 35.21 9.05
C THR A 110 -2.85 33.68 9.06
N LEU A 111 -1.77 32.95 9.34
CA LEU A 111 -1.83 31.49 9.50
C LEU A 111 -2.74 31.08 10.67
N ARG A 112 -2.60 31.76 11.83
CA ARG A 112 -3.40 31.48 13.04
C ARG A 112 -4.90 31.59 12.78
N TYR A 113 -5.33 32.63 12.07
CA TYR A 113 -6.75 32.77 11.71
C TYR A 113 -7.23 31.55 10.91
N GLY A 114 -6.46 31.07 9.93
CA GLY A 114 -6.86 29.92 9.12
C GLY A 114 -6.97 28.61 9.91
N VAL A 115 -5.98 28.31 10.76
CA VAL A 115 -5.92 27.00 11.43
C VAL A 115 -6.98 26.83 12.53
N ILE A 116 -7.50 27.92 13.11
CA ILE A 116 -8.51 27.83 14.17
C ILE A 116 -9.94 27.69 13.64
N GLN A 117 -10.20 27.91 12.34
CA GLN A 117 -11.58 27.91 11.83
C GLN A 117 -12.28 26.56 12.05
N THR A 118 -13.60 26.59 12.21
CA THR A 118 -14.39 25.37 12.48
C THR A 118 -14.54 24.52 11.22
N GLU A 119 -14.69 25.15 10.05
CA GLU A 119 -14.77 24.46 8.77
C GLU A 119 -13.43 23.82 8.36
N PRO A 120 -13.47 22.74 7.57
CA PRO A 120 -12.26 22.22 6.95
C PRO A 120 -11.60 23.29 6.07
N LEU A 121 -10.28 23.44 6.17
CA LEU A 121 -9.53 24.40 5.35
C LEU A 121 -8.23 23.81 4.83
N TRP A 122 -7.98 24.03 3.53
CA TRP A 122 -6.70 23.77 2.89
C TRP A 122 -5.90 25.08 2.84
N ILE A 123 -4.93 25.21 3.74
CA ILE A 123 -4.21 26.45 3.98
C ILE A 123 -2.94 26.46 3.12
N ILE A 124 -2.82 27.47 2.26
CA ILE A 124 -1.67 27.72 1.39
C ILE A 124 -1.07 29.09 1.66
N PHE A 125 0.08 29.38 1.05
CA PHE A 125 0.83 30.60 1.28
C PHE A 125 0.95 31.40 -0.02
N ALA A 126 0.73 32.72 0.03
CA ALA A 126 0.74 33.57 -1.16
C ALA A 126 2.14 33.79 -1.75
N ARG A 127 3.19 33.57 -0.94
CA ARG A 127 4.61 33.84 -1.24
C ARG A 127 5.47 33.19 -0.16
N ASP A 128 6.76 33.15 -0.42
CA ASP A 128 7.78 32.84 0.59
C ASP A 128 7.58 33.72 1.83
N MET A 129 7.65 33.09 3.00
CA MET A 129 7.52 33.82 4.24
C MET A 129 8.13 33.08 5.42
N THR A 130 8.70 33.86 6.33
CA THR A 130 9.05 33.42 7.67
C THR A 130 7.98 33.94 8.64
N ILE A 131 7.31 33.02 9.33
CA ILE A 131 6.28 33.27 10.33
C ILE A 131 6.92 33.03 11.69
N LYS A 132 7.13 34.11 12.43
CA LYS A 132 7.48 34.04 13.84
C LYS A 132 6.20 34.15 14.66
N LEU A 133 5.75 33.01 15.18
CA LEU A 133 4.59 32.97 16.06
C LEU A 133 4.96 33.61 17.41
N LYS A 134 4.00 34.30 18.02
CA LYS A 134 4.16 34.84 19.38
C LYS A 134 3.95 33.78 20.45
N GLU A 135 3.02 32.87 20.20
CA GLU A 135 2.62 31.76 21.08
C GLU A 135 2.36 30.49 20.26
N GLU A 136 2.22 29.34 20.90
CA GLU A 136 1.95 28.06 20.22
C GLU A 136 0.81 28.18 19.21
N LEU A 137 0.98 27.60 18.01
CA LEU A 137 -0.05 27.55 16.99
C LEU A 137 -0.99 26.37 17.25
N MET A 138 -1.95 26.61 18.13
CA MET A 138 -3.11 25.73 18.34
C MET A 138 -4.02 25.76 17.10
N MET A 139 -4.64 24.62 16.79
CA MET A 139 -5.50 24.49 15.62
C MET A 139 -6.71 23.59 15.89
N ASN A 140 -7.74 23.78 15.06
CA ASN A 140 -8.92 22.93 15.05
C ASN A 140 -8.72 21.72 14.11
N SER A 141 -9.63 20.74 14.16
CA SER A 141 -9.63 19.56 13.30
C SER A 141 -9.80 19.92 11.81
N PHE A 142 -9.46 18.98 10.92
CA PHE A 142 -9.65 19.08 9.46
C PHE A 142 -8.88 20.24 8.82
N LYS A 143 -7.58 20.32 9.13
CA LYS A 143 -6.68 21.34 8.59
C LYS A 143 -5.56 20.71 7.79
N THR A 144 -5.28 21.31 6.64
CA THR A 144 -4.03 21.07 5.93
C THR A 144 -3.22 22.36 5.92
N ILE A 145 -1.98 22.32 6.36
CA ILE A 145 -0.99 23.36 6.11
C ILE A 145 -0.12 22.85 4.94
N ASP A 146 -0.24 23.48 3.78
CA ASP A 146 0.41 23.08 2.52
C ASP A 146 1.37 24.17 2.04
N GLY A 147 2.67 23.95 2.26
CA GLY A 147 3.73 24.86 1.85
C GLY A 147 4.08 24.81 0.35
N ARG A 148 3.49 23.91 -0.45
CA ARG A 148 3.89 23.79 -1.87
C ARG A 148 3.69 25.09 -2.65
N GLY A 149 4.73 25.52 -3.36
CA GLY A 149 4.75 26.75 -4.15
C GLY A 149 5.17 28.01 -3.38
N ALA A 150 5.64 27.87 -2.14
CA ALA A 150 6.25 28.94 -1.37
C ALA A 150 7.28 28.36 -0.39
N ASN A 151 8.40 29.04 -0.19
CA ASN A 151 9.34 28.69 0.87
C ASN A 151 8.87 29.24 2.22
N VAL A 152 8.23 28.38 3.02
CA VAL A 152 7.56 28.77 4.27
C VAL A 152 8.36 28.26 5.47
N HIS A 153 8.72 29.19 6.35
CA HIS A 153 9.42 28.92 7.59
C HIS A 153 8.54 29.28 8.78
N ILE A 154 8.34 28.35 9.72
CA ILE A 154 7.83 28.65 11.06
C ILE A 154 9.03 28.58 12.00
N ALA A 155 9.51 29.74 12.46
CA ALA A 155 10.81 29.79 13.12
C ALA A 155 10.99 30.97 14.09
N GLY A 156 11.89 30.79 15.06
CA GLY A 156 12.36 31.83 15.97
C GLY A 156 11.36 32.24 17.07
N GLY A 157 10.29 31.47 17.22
CA GLY A 157 9.24 31.59 18.25
C GLY A 157 8.66 30.21 18.57
N PRO A 158 7.54 30.12 19.29
CA PRO A 158 6.82 28.87 19.48
C PRO A 158 6.32 28.29 18.16
N CYS A 159 6.05 27.00 18.12
CA CYS A 159 5.72 26.29 16.88
C CYS A 159 4.34 25.62 16.98
N ILE A 160 4.18 24.40 16.45
CA ILE A 160 2.86 23.83 16.16
C ILE A 160 2.39 22.91 17.29
N THR A 161 1.14 23.08 17.72
CA THR A 161 0.51 22.22 18.72
C THR A 161 -0.83 21.67 18.21
N ILE A 162 -0.88 20.36 18.00
CA ILE A 162 -2.06 19.57 17.61
C ILE A 162 -2.62 18.91 18.86
N GLN A 163 -3.55 19.57 19.53
CA GLN A 163 -4.10 19.09 20.80
C GLN A 163 -5.57 18.69 20.68
N HIS A 164 -5.89 17.44 21.01
CA HIS A 164 -7.25 16.88 21.05
C HIS A 164 -8.08 17.09 19.77
N VAL A 165 -7.40 17.13 18.62
CA VAL A 165 -8.01 17.29 17.30
C VAL A 165 -7.66 16.13 16.37
N THR A 166 -8.38 16.04 15.25
CA THR A 166 -8.19 14.98 14.26
C THR A 166 -8.11 15.49 12.83
N ASN A 167 -7.58 14.67 11.93
CA ASN A 167 -7.48 14.95 10.49
C ASN A 167 -6.64 16.19 10.23
N ILE A 168 -5.35 16.11 10.56
CA ILE A 168 -4.39 17.18 10.33
C ILE A 168 -3.33 16.71 9.34
N ILE A 169 -3.03 17.54 8.35
CA ILE A 169 -1.90 17.36 7.45
C ILE A 169 -0.99 18.58 7.60
N ILE A 170 0.29 18.34 7.89
CA ILE A 170 1.35 19.35 7.84
C ILE A 170 2.28 18.92 6.73
N HIS A 171 2.34 19.71 5.65
CA HIS A 171 3.06 19.33 4.46
C HIS A 171 3.94 20.44 3.88
N GLY A 172 5.20 20.13 3.62
CA GLY A 172 6.07 20.98 2.79
C GLY A 172 6.50 22.30 3.43
N ILE A 173 6.67 22.36 4.75
CA ILE A 173 7.12 23.56 5.46
C ILE A 173 8.41 23.32 6.26
N ASN A 174 9.16 24.40 6.50
CA ASN A 174 10.36 24.38 7.32
C ASN A 174 10.03 24.82 8.75
N ILE A 175 10.37 24.00 9.75
CA ILE A 175 10.08 24.23 11.17
C ILE A 175 11.41 24.18 11.92
N HIS A 176 11.89 25.31 12.41
CA HIS A 176 13.20 25.33 13.05
C HIS A 176 13.39 26.47 14.02
N ASP A 177 14.39 26.34 14.90
CA ASP A 177 14.72 27.35 15.90
C ASP A 177 13.50 27.68 16.80
N CYS A 178 12.64 26.68 17.03
CA CYS A 178 11.45 26.79 17.88
C CYS A 178 11.85 27.13 19.32
N LYS A 179 11.04 27.95 19.97
CA LYS A 179 11.25 28.45 21.34
C LYS A 179 10.05 28.15 22.20
N GLN A 180 10.24 28.15 23.51
CA GLN A 180 9.12 28.07 24.44
C GLN A 180 8.23 29.32 24.33
N GLY A 181 6.94 29.10 24.29
CA GLY A 181 5.89 30.12 24.48
C GLY A 181 4.99 29.72 25.64
N GLY A 182 4.14 30.62 26.11
CA GLY A 182 3.12 30.34 27.11
C GLY A 182 3.01 31.42 28.17
N ASN A 183 2.31 31.08 29.25
CA ASN A 183 1.81 32.05 30.24
C ASN A 183 0.96 33.15 29.58
N ALA A 184 0.27 32.78 28.51
CA ALA A 184 -0.54 33.65 27.67
C ALA A 184 -1.88 32.98 27.34
N ASP A 185 -2.84 33.80 26.96
CA ASP A 185 -4.10 33.30 26.41
C ASP A 185 -3.89 32.96 24.94
N ILE A 186 -4.26 31.73 24.55
CA ILE A 186 -4.10 31.23 23.19
C ILE A 186 -5.46 30.75 22.68
N ARG A 187 -5.83 31.23 21.48
CA ARG A 187 -7.03 30.83 20.76
C ARG A 187 -6.80 29.53 20.00
N ASP A 188 -7.72 28.58 20.16
CA ASP A 188 -7.72 27.27 19.48
C ASP A 188 -8.92 27.08 18.54
N SER A 189 -9.97 27.89 18.68
CA SER A 189 -11.16 27.91 17.82
C SER A 189 -11.75 29.34 17.70
N PRO A 190 -12.74 29.58 16.81
CA PRO A 190 -13.30 30.93 16.65
C PRO A 190 -13.96 31.44 17.93
N ASP A 191 -14.48 30.54 18.77
CA ASP A 191 -15.29 30.87 19.93
C ASP A 191 -14.59 30.59 21.27
N HIS A 192 -13.40 29.98 21.27
CA HIS A 192 -12.68 29.62 22.49
C HIS A 192 -11.19 30.01 22.44
N TYR A 193 -10.70 30.53 23.56
CA TYR A 193 -9.30 30.69 23.90
C TYR A 193 -9.10 30.38 25.38
N GLY A 194 -7.91 29.95 25.77
CA GLY A 194 -7.60 29.62 27.16
C GLY A 194 -6.19 29.99 27.57
N ARG A 195 -5.99 30.20 28.88
CA ARG A 195 -4.68 30.45 29.49
C ARG A 195 -3.83 29.19 29.40
N ARG A 196 -2.65 29.29 28.79
CA ARG A 196 -1.71 28.18 28.60
C ARG A 196 -0.47 28.37 29.47
N SER A 197 0.05 27.27 30.02
CA SER A 197 1.36 27.24 30.67
C SER A 197 2.48 27.34 29.64
N VAL A 198 3.72 27.38 30.11
CA VAL A 198 4.91 27.30 29.25
C VAL A 198 4.90 25.97 28.48
N SER A 199 5.14 26.07 27.18
CA SER A 199 5.31 24.95 26.25
C SER A 199 6.75 24.48 26.22
N ASP A 200 6.97 23.23 25.83
CA ASP A 200 8.30 22.62 25.80
C ASP A 200 9.21 23.25 24.72
N GLY A 201 8.59 23.83 23.68
CA GLY A 201 9.28 24.45 22.56
C GLY A 201 9.63 23.46 21.46
N ASP A 202 8.80 22.43 21.30
CA ASP A 202 8.90 21.44 20.22
C ASP A 202 8.57 22.04 18.86
N GLY A 203 9.04 21.39 17.79
CA GLY A 203 8.63 21.73 16.42
C GLY A 203 7.15 21.44 16.17
N ILE A 204 6.73 20.20 16.39
CA ILE A 204 5.35 19.73 16.27
C ILE A 204 5.00 18.89 17.50
N SER A 205 4.09 19.37 18.33
CA SER A 205 3.56 18.64 19.48
C SER A 205 2.16 18.07 19.15
N ILE A 206 1.97 16.76 19.30
CA ILE A 206 0.72 16.04 19.05
C ILE A 206 0.23 15.46 20.39
N PHE A 207 -0.80 16.08 20.94
CA PHE A 207 -1.32 15.76 22.26
C PHE A 207 -2.75 15.21 22.16
N GLY A 208 -2.93 13.90 22.36
CA GLY A 208 -4.22 13.22 22.17
C GLY A 208 -4.82 13.41 20.77
N GLY A 209 -3.99 13.61 19.74
CA GLY A 209 -4.41 13.81 18.37
C GLY A 209 -4.58 12.49 17.62
N SER A 210 -5.45 12.44 16.60
CA SER A 210 -5.58 11.24 15.76
C SER A 210 -5.74 11.55 14.29
N HIS A 211 -5.27 10.64 13.41
CA HIS A 211 -5.30 10.85 11.97
C HIS A 211 -4.47 12.08 11.59
N VAL A 212 -3.16 12.01 11.90
CA VAL A 212 -2.20 13.09 11.66
C VAL A 212 -1.16 12.63 10.66
N TRP A 213 -0.84 13.49 9.70
CA TRP A 213 0.20 13.24 8.70
C TRP A 213 1.18 14.41 8.62
N VAL A 214 2.44 14.15 8.94
CA VAL A 214 3.55 15.11 8.81
C VAL A 214 4.43 14.67 7.65
N ASP A 215 4.45 15.45 6.58
CA ASP A 215 5.01 15.04 5.29
C ASP A 215 5.87 16.11 4.63
N HIS A 216 7.04 15.76 4.08
CA HIS A 216 7.91 16.72 3.38
C HIS A 216 8.29 17.98 4.20
N CYS A 217 8.29 17.91 5.52
CA CYS A 217 8.77 19.00 6.35
C CYS A 217 10.29 18.92 6.53
N SER A 218 10.94 20.08 6.69
CA SER A 218 12.30 20.17 7.20
C SER A 218 12.25 20.58 8.67
N LEU A 219 12.87 19.83 9.57
CA LEU A 219 12.87 20.11 11.00
C LEU A 219 14.29 20.16 11.59
N ALA A 220 14.59 21.21 12.36
CA ALA A 220 15.91 21.37 12.98
C ALA A 220 15.92 22.31 14.20
N ARG A 221 16.91 22.15 15.09
CA ARG A 221 17.26 23.11 16.16
C ARG A 221 16.09 23.65 17.00
N CYS A 222 15.12 22.81 17.34
CA CYS A 222 14.04 23.22 18.24
C CYS A 222 14.55 23.31 19.70
N HIS A 223 13.73 23.84 20.61
CA HIS A 223 14.17 23.99 22.00
C HIS A 223 14.21 22.66 22.75
N ASP A 224 13.19 21.80 22.58
CA ASP A 224 13.17 20.44 23.14
C ASP A 224 13.11 19.35 22.06
N GLY A 225 11.93 18.90 21.63
CA GLY A 225 11.73 17.89 20.58
C GLY A 225 11.57 18.46 19.16
N LEU A 226 11.81 17.68 18.10
CA LEU A 226 11.30 18.05 16.76
C LEU A 226 9.84 17.64 16.59
N ILE A 227 9.52 16.38 16.92
CA ILE A 227 8.15 15.85 16.85
C ILE A 227 7.85 15.00 18.09
N ASP A 228 6.86 15.44 18.86
CA ASP A 228 6.40 14.74 20.05
C ASP A 228 4.95 14.29 19.87
N ALA A 229 4.66 13.02 20.14
CA ALA A 229 3.30 12.46 20.09
C ALA A 229 2.98 11.69 21.36
N ILE A 230 2.00 12.17 22.13
CA ILE A 230 1.77 11.72 23.51
C ILE A 230 0.26 11.70 23.85
N HIS A 231 -0.09 11.18 25.03
CA HIS A 231 -1.46 11.23 25.59
C HIS A 231 -2.52 10.53 24.73
N GLY A 232 -2.23 9.31 24.28
CA GLY A 232 -3.16 8.50 23.49
C GLY A 232 -3.24 8.88 22.02
N SER A 233 -2.28 9.69 21.53
CA SER A 233 -2.19 10.02 20.12
C SER A 233 -1.99 8.76 19.27
N THR A 234 -2.66 8.66 18.12
CA THR A 234 -2.63 7.45 17.28
C THR A 234 -3.03 7.71 15.83
N ALA A 235 -2.90 6.70 14.96
CA ALA A 235 -3.12 6.82 13.52
C ALA A 235 -2.27 7.95 12.91
N ILE A 236 -0.95 7.88 13.13
CA ILE A 236 0.01 8.90 12.71
C ILE A 236 0.91 8.35 11.60
N THR A 237 1.24 9.19 10.63
CA THR A 237 2.33 8.92 9.69
C THR A 237 3.27 10.13 9.61
N ILE A 238 4.55 9.86 9.72
CA ILE A 238 5.64 10.83 9.63
C ILE A 238 6.48 10.38 8.46
N SER A 239 6.38 11.08 7.33
CA SER A 239 7.00 10.64 6.08
C SER A 239 7.73 11.72 5.31
N ASN A 240 8.72 11.33 4.51
CA ASN A 240 9.43 12.25 3.61
C ASN A 240 10.04 13.48 4.29
N ASN A 241 10.25 13.47 5.60
CA ASN A 241 10.79 14.62 6.30
C ASN A 241 12.31 14.59 6.28
N TYR A 242 12.93 15.76 6.27
CA TYR A 242 14.36 15.93 6.46
C TYR A 242 14.60 16.49 7.86
N MET A 243 15.38 15.78 8.68
CA MET A 243 15.64 16.18 10.07
C MET A 243 17.15 16.31 10.26
N THR A 244 17.61 17.41 10.86
CA THR A 244 19.04 17.66 11.09
C THR A 244 19.28 18.50 12.34
N HIS A 245 20.53 18.54 12.82
CA HIS A 245 21.01 19.47 13.84
C HIS A 245 20.12 19.54 15.08
N HIS A 246 19.88 18.40 15.74
CA HIS A 246 18.97 18.33 16.86
C HIS A 246 19.26 17.13 17.78
N ASP A 247 19.17 17.32 19.09
CA ASP A 247 19.44 16.24 20.06
C ASP A 247 18.27 15.26 20.15
N LYS A 248 17.11 15.73 20.60
CA LYS A 248 15.92 14.91 20.87
C LYS A 248 14.97 14.92 19.67
N VAL A 249 15.18 14.04 18.71
CA VAL A 249 14.46 14.12 17.42
C VAL A 249 12.96 13.86 17.58
N MET A 250 12.56 12.68 18.03
CA MET A 250 11.16 12.26 18.04
C MET A 250 10.80 11.42 19.25
N LEU A 251 9.87 11.91 20.08
CA LEU A 251 9.35 11.19 21.24
C LEU A 251 7.93 10.69 21.00
N LEU A 252 7.73 9.37 21.07
CA LEU A 252 6.43 8.73 20.86
C LEU A 252 6.00 8.03 22.15
N GLY A 253 5.19 8.72 22.95
CA GLY A 253 4.80 8.37 24.31
C GLY A 253 5.70 9.03 25.37
N HIS A 254 5.11 9.77 26.31
CA HIS A 254 5.86 10.64 27.23
C HIS A 254 6.35 9.95 28.51
N SER A 255 5.60 8.98 29.02
CA SER A 255 5.85 8.35 30.33
C SER A 255 5.60 6.85 30.31
N ASP A 256 6.43 6.14 31.07
CA ASP A 256 6.38 4.69 31.25
C ASP A 256 5.10 4.26 31.98
N SER A 257 4.49 5.14 32.78
CA SER A 257 3.21 4.91 33.47
C SER A 257 1.98 5.24 32.62
N SER A 258 2.14 5.90 31.47
CA SER A 258 1.03 6.40 30.66
C SER A 258 0.41 5.31 29.79
N THR A 259 -0.49 4.52 30.39
CA THR A 259 -1.18 3.39 29.73
C THR A 259 -2.06 3.78 28.53
N GLN A 260 -2.42 5.07 28.38
CA GLN A 260 -3.17 5.58 27.23
C GLN A 260 -2.41 5.37 25.91
N ASP A 261 -1.07 5.37 25.94
CA ASP A 261 -0.22 5.24 24.76
C ASP A 261 -0.12 3.79 24.24
N LYS A 262 -0.71 2.79 24.92
CA LYS A 262 -0.73 1.38 24.48
C LYS A 262 -1.42 1.15 23.12
N ASN A 263 -2.31 2.06 22.73
CA ASN A 263 -3.02 2.00 21.45
C ASN A 263 -2.41 2.92 20.39
N MET A 264 -1.28 3.57 20.69
CA MET A 264 -0.56 4.41 19.74
C MET A 264 -0.08 3.56 18.56
N GLN A 265 -0.35 4.04 17.36
CA GLN A 265 0.14 3.45 16.11
C GLN A 265 0.76 4.54 15.24
N VAL A 266 2.07 4.43 14.99
CA VAL A 266 2.82 5.43 14.21
C VAL A 266 3.64 4.74 13.12
N THR A 267 3.56 5.29 11.91
CA THR A 267 4.42 4.91 10.78
C THR A 267 5.46 5.99 10.57
N ILE A 268 6.74 5.60 10.57
CA ILE A 268 7.88 6.45 10.26
C ILE A 268 8.46 5.92 8.96
N ALA A 269 8.26 6.63 7.85
CA ALA A 269 8.58 6.11 6.53
C ALA A 269 9.24 7.13 5.60
N PHE A 270 10.28 6.72 4.87
CA PHE A 270 10.94 7.56 3.85
C PHE A 270 11.53 8.89 4.37
N ASN A 271 11.75 9.00 5.68
CA ASN A 271 12.43 10.17 6.23
C ASN A 271 13.94 10.03 5.99
N HIS A 272 14.60 11.18 5.92
CA HIS A 272 16.04 11.26 5.93
C HIS A 272 16.50 11.90 7.25
N PHE A 273 17.16 11.09 8.08
CA PHE A 273 17.77 11.49 9.34
C PHE A 273 19.22 11.87 9.09
N GLY A 274 19.43 13.17 8.88
CA GLY A 274 20.66 13.75 8.39
C GLY A 274 21.67 14.10 9.49
N GLU A 275 22.59 15.00 9.17
CA GLU A 275 23.71 15.38 10.05
C GLU A 275 23.29 16.07 11.35
N GLY A 276 24.16 15.98 12.36
CA GLY A 276 23.98 16.68 13.64
C GLY A 276 22.82 16.17 14.49
N LEU A 277 22.32 14.96 14.23
CA LEU A 277 21.32 14.30 15.06
C LEU A 277 21.99 13.47 16.16
N VAL A 278 21.48 13.57 17.40
CA VAL A 278 22.04 12.80 18.53
C VAL A 278 21.28 11.50 18.74
N GLN A 279 19.95 11.57 18.88
CA GLN A 279 19.14 10.42 19.32
C GLN A 279 17.63 10.53 18.99
N ARG A 280 16.87 9.49 19.34
CA ARG A 280 15.39 9.42 19.32
C ARG A 280 14.77 9.45 17.92
N MET A 281 15.16 8.53 17.04
CA MET A 281 14.71 8.45 15.65
C MET A 281 14.00 7.11 15.32
N PRO A 282 12.92 6.69 16.01
CA PRO A 282 12.25 7.36 17.14
C PRO A 282 12.69 6.86 18.53
N ARG A 283 12.27 7.55 19.60
CA ARG A 283 12.19 6.97 20.96
C ARG A 283 10.74 6.66 21.32
N CYS A 284 10.44 5.39 21.56
CA CYS A 284 9.09 4.85 21.65
C CYS A 284 8.71 4.35 23.06
N ARG A 285 7.44 4.43 23.41
CA ARG A 285 6.86 3.77 24.60
C ARG A 285 5.51 3.13 24.30
N HIS A 286 5.27 1.97 24.90
CA HIS A 286 4.02 1.18 24.83
C HIS A 286 3.57 0.71 23.43
N GLY A 287 3.21 1.65 22.54
CA GLY A 287 2.46 1.40 21.30
C GLY A 287 3.17 0.57 20.22
N TYR A 288 2.68 0.72 18.99
CA TYR A 288 3.10 -0.04 17.82
C TYR A 288 3.71 0.88 16.77
N PHE A 289 4.97 0.63 16.42
CA PHE A 289 5.76 1.51 15.61
C PHE A 289 6.29 0.75 14.39
N HIS A 290 5.95 1.26 13.21
CA HIS A 290 6.49 0.75 11.95
C HIS A 290 7.53 1.74 11.43
N VAL A 291 8.80 1.35 11.51
CA VAL A 291 9.94 2.14 11.04
C VAL A 291 10.41 1.53 9.72
N VAL A 292 10.09 2.16 8.59
CA VAL A 292 10.23 1.50 7.29
C VAL A 292 10.85 2.39 6.22
N ASN A 293 11.88 1.89 5.54
CA ASN A 293 12.55 2.57 4.43
C ASN A 293 13.02 4.02 4.72
N ASN A 294 13.49 4.30 5.95
CA ASN A 294 14.14 5.56 6.28
C ASN A 294 15.66 5.46 6.06
N ASP A 295 16.29 6.59 5.72
CA ASP A 295 17.75 6.70 5.61
C ASP A 295 18.31 7.38 6.85
N TYR A 296 19.21 6.68 7.54
CA TYR A 296 19.90 7.15 8.73
C TYR A 296 21.37 7.33 8.38
N THR A 297 21.78 8.59 8.19
CA THR A 297 23.17 8.92 7.84
C THR A 297 23.98 9.40 9.04
N HIS A 298 23.32 9.78 10.14
CA HIS A 298 24.00 10.25 11.34
C HIS A 298 23.20 9.94 12.61
N TRP A 299 23.91 9.57 13.67
CA TRP A 299 23.46 9.64 15.05
C TRP A 299 24.69 9.73 15.96
N GLU A 300 24.62 10.48 17.05
CA GLU A 300 25.75 10.53 18.00
C GLU A 300 25.63 9.48 19.11
N MET A 301 24.40 9.12 19.51
CA MET A 301 24.16 8.20 20.64
C MET A 301 23.48 6.89 20.20
N TYR A 302 22.30 6.98 19.59
CA TYR A 302 21.57 5.84 19.01
C TYR A 302 20.54 6.33 18.00
N ALA A 303 20.08 5.45 17.11
CA ALA A 303 19.01 5.78 16.18
C ALA A 303 17.63 5.48 16.79
N ILE A 304 17.34 4.21 17.06
CA ILE A 304 16.02 3.75 17.51
C ILE A 304 16.07 3.39 19.00
N GLY A 305 15.15 3.87 19.80
CA GLY A 305 15.12 3.53 21.22
C GLY A 305 13.74 3.46 21.83
N GLY A 306 13.69 3.14 23.13
CA GLY A 306 12.42 3.08 23.83
C GLY A 306 12.49 2.51 25.25
N SER A 307 11.37 2.67 25.93
CA SER A 307 11.12 2.18 27.29
C SER A 307 9.66 1.72 27.42
N ALA A 308 9.31 0.99 28.49
CA ALA A 308 7.95 0.49 28.73
C ALA A 308 7.35 -0.34 27.57
N SER A 309 8.12 -1.33 27.07
CA SER A 309 7.65 -2.38 26.16
C SER A 309 6.96 -1.91 24.86
N PRO A 310 7.57 -1.02 24.06
CA PRO A 310 7.04 -0.69 22.74
C PRO A 310 7.25 -1.86 21.78
N THR A 311 6.35 -2.02 20.81
CA THR A 311 6.57 -2.94 19.68
C THR A 311 7.17 -2.16 18.51
N ILE A 312 8.43 -2.44 18.18
CA ILE A 312 9.17 -1.77 17.11
C ILE A 312 9.42 -2.76 15.98
N ASN A 313 8.87 -2.43 14.81
CA ASN A 313 9.06 -3.17 13.57
C ASN A 313 9.93 -2.33 12.63
N SER A 314 11.24 -2.59 12.58
CA SER A 314 12.18 -1.97 11.64
C SER A 314 12.26 -2.80 10.37
N GLN A 315 11.92 -2.22 9.21
CA GLN A 315 11.96 -2.93 7.92
C GLN A 315 12.57 -2.10 6.78
N GLY A 316 13.53 -2.69 6.06
CA GLY A 316 14.09 -2.11 4.84
C GLY A 316 14.72 -0.71 4.98
N ASN A 317 15.11 -0.28 6.17
CA ASN A 317 15.82 0.97 6.42
C ASN A 317 17.29 0.86 6.01
N ARG A 318 17.98 2.01 5.92
CA ARG A 318 19.43 2.08 5.73
C ARG A 318 20.06 2.78 6.94
N PHE A 319 20.99 2.10 7.60
CA PHE A 319 21.71 2.61 8.77
C PHE A 319 23.20 2.73 8.46
N LEU A 320 23.68 3.96 8.31
CA LEU A 320 25.11 4.26 8.22
C LEU A 320 25.60 4.75 9.59
N ALA A 321 26.27 3.87 10.33
CA ALA A 321 26.81 4.23 11.63
C ALA A 321 27.87 5.33 11.52
N PRO A 322 27.94 6.25 12.51
CA PRO A 322 29.02 7.22 12.60
C PRO A 322 30.37 6.53 12.77
N ASP A 323 31.47 7.23 12.50
CA ASP A 323 32.83 6.72 12.75
C ASP A 323 33.19 6.59 14.24
N SER A 324 32.31 7.10 15.13
CA SER A 324 32.42 6.93 16.57
C SER A 324 32.10 5.49 17.01
N GLN A 325 32.14 5.25 18.33
CA GLN A 325 31.81 3.94 18.92
C GLN A 325 30.30 3.64 18.93
N SER A 326 29.44 4.59 18.52
CA SER A 326 27.98 4.45 18.53
C SER A 326 27.48 3.59 17.37
N LYS A 327 27.84 2.30 17.36
CA LYS A 327 27.52 1.34 16.30
C LYS A 327 26.15 0.69 16.47
N GLU A 328 25.66 0.56 17.69
CA GLU A 328 24.35 -0.03 17.94
C GLU A 328 23.23 0.94 17.52
N VAL A 329 22.36 0.49 16.62
CA VAL A 329 21.17 1.23 16.17
C VAL A 329 20.17 1.38 17.32
N THR A 330 20.07 0.35 18.18
CA THR A 330 19.05 0.22 19.22
C THR A 330 19.53 0.65 20.60
N LYS A 331 18.71 1.41 21.34
CA LYS A 331 18.95 1.71 22.77
C LYS A 331 17.70 1.45 23.61
N ARG A 332 17.82 0.55 24.59
CA ARG A 332 16.82 0.39 25.65
C ARG A 332 17.16 1.35 26.77
N ASP A 333 16.14 1.79 27.50
CA ASP A 333 16.32 2.64 28.67
C ASP A 333 17.24 1.96 29.70
N ASP A 334 18.17 2.72 30.27
CA ASP A 334 19.23 2.18 31.14
C ASP A 334 18.70 1.61 32.46
N GLU A 335 17.47 1.97 32.86
CA GLU A 335 16.80 1.45 34.05
C GLU A 335 16.18 0.05 33.84
N SER A 336 15.97 -0.36 32.58
CA SER A 336 15.34 -1.64 32.24
C SER A 336 16.33 -2.79 32.34
N LYS A 337 16.05 -3.79 33.19
CA LYS A 337 16.89 -4.98 33.32
C LYS A 337 16.86 -5.81 32.02
N GLU A 338 17.97 -6.48 31.72
CA GLU A 338 18.10 -7.28 30.49
C GLU A 338 16.99 -8.32 30.32
N ASP A 339 16.63 -9.02 31.40
CA ASP A 339 15.56 -10.01 31.39
C ASP A 339 14.17 -9.41 31.10
N GLU A 340 13.97 -8.14 31.45
CA GLU A 340 12.73 -7.43 31.19
C GLU A 340 12.62 -7.04 29.71
N TRP A 341 13.61 -6.31 29.19
CA TRP A 341 13.52 -5.80 27.83
C TRP A 341 13.68 -6.88 26.76
N LYS A 342 14.31 -8.03 27.09
CA LYS A 342 14.34 -9.20 26.19
C LYS A 342 12.95 -9.70 25.79
N SER A 343 11.93 -9.43 26.62
CA SER A 343 10.54 -9.76 26.31
C SER A 343 9.86 -8.77 25.34
N TRP A 344 10.43 -7.58 25.14
CA TRP A 344 9.87 -6.54 24.27
C TRP A 344 10.06 -6.91 22.80
N ASN A 345 9.08 -6.59 21.96
CA ASN A 345 9.06 -7.03 20.56
C ASN A 345 9.76 -6.02 19.65
N TRP A 346 11.08 -6.16 19.48
CA TRP A 346 11.89 -5.33 18.60
C TRP A 346 12.52 -6.20 17.52
N ARG A 347 12.22 -5.92 16.25
CA ARG A 347 12.83 -6.63 15.12
C ARG A 347 13.38 -5.70 14.07
N SER A 348 14.35 -6.24 13.32
CA SER A 348 14.93 -5.69 12.11
C SER A 348 14.77 -6.72 10.99
N GLU A 349 14.26 -6.30 9.83
CA GLU A 349 13.99 -7.18 8.68
C GLU A 349 14.34 -6.47 7.37
N GLY A 350 15.32 -6.98 6.61
CA GLY A 350 15.73 -6.38 5.34
C GLY A 350 16.45 -5.02 5.45
N ASP A 351 16.78 -4.58 6.67
CA ASP A 351 17.56 -3.37 6.92
C ASP A 351 19.01 -3.51 6.41
N LEU A 352 19.56 -2.44 5.84
CA LEU A 352 20.95 -2.36 5.41
C LEU A 352 21.79 -1.70 6.51
N MET A 353 22.75 -2.46 7.04
CA MET A 353 23.68 -2.00 8.07
C MET A 353 25.04 -1.66 7.46
N LEU A 354 25.52 -0.44 7.64
CA LEU A 354 26.77 0.07 7.08
C LEU A 354 27.67 0.61 8.19
N ASN A 355 28.98 0.64 7.93
CA ASN A 355 30.01 1.13 8.85
C ASN A 355 29.98 0.48 10.25
N GLY A 356 29.67 -0.82 10.30
CA GLY A 356 29.61 -1.59 11.55
C GLY A 356 28.31 -1.39 12.33
N ALA A 357 27.30 -0.72 11.77
CA ALA A 357 25.97 -0.65 12.37
C ALA A 357 25.43 -2.06 12.68
N TYR A 358 24.72 -2.20 13.78
CA TYR A 358 23.97 -3.42 14.06
C TYR A 358 22.71 -3.13 14.87
N PHE A 359 21.72 -4.02 14.75
CA PHE A 359 20.47 -3.97 15.48
C PHE A 359 20.40 -5.18 16.40
N THR A 360 20.18 -4.94 17.70
CA THR A 360 19.96 -6.03 18.66
C THR A 360 18.46 -6.31 18.73
N PRO A 361 17.93 -7.46 18.28
CA PRO A 361 16.50 -7.77 18.35
C PRO A 361 16.08 -8.34 19.72
N SER A 362 14.78 -8.38 19.99
CA SER A 362 14.18 -9.00 21.19
C SER A 362 12.74 -9.48 20.96
N GLY A 363 12.20 -10.24 21.91
CA GLY A 363 10.84 -10.76 21.87
C GLY A 363 10.68 -12.08 21.12
N ALA A 364 9.44 -12.58 21.03
CA ALA A 364 9.15 -13.95 20.59
C ALA A 364 9.34 -14.22 19.07
N GLY A 365 9.82 -13.24 18.29
CA GLY A 365 10.06 -13.36 16.85
C GLY A 365 8.84 -13.71 15.97
N SER A 366 7.64 -13.86 16.55
CA SER A 366 6.45 -14.33 15.82
C SER A 366 5.86 -13.23 14.94
N SER A 367 5.53 -13.55 13.68
CA SER A 367 4.91 -12.61 12.73
C SER A 367 3.58 -12.01 13.26
N ARG A 368 2.84 -12.77 14.07
CA ARG A 368 1.58 -12.31 14.68
C ARG A 368 1.78 -11.15 15.66
N SER A 369 2.92 -11.08 16.35
CA SER A 369 3.24 -9.98 17.27
C SER A 369 3.44 -8.66 16.53
N TYR A 370 4.01 -8.71 15.32
CA TYR A 370 4.35 -7.53 14.53
C TYR A 370 3.24 -7.10 13.56
N ALA A 371 2.18 -7.90 13.37
CA ALA A 371 1.05 -7.55 12.51
C ALA A 371 0.37 -6.22 12.89
N LYS A 372 0.38 -5.84 14.19
CA LYS A 372 -0.14 -4.55 14.67
C LYS A 372 0.84 -3.37 14.48
N ALA A 373 2.11 -3.67 14.26
CA ALA A 373 3.20 -2.71 14.00
C ALA A 373 3.66 -2.76 12.53
N SER A 374 2.86 -3.32 11.63
CA SER A 374 3.09 -3.31 10.18
C SER A 374 1.98 -2.52 9.52
N SER A 375 2.36 -1.55 8.69
CA SER A 375 1.41 -0.59 8.09
C SER A 375 1.55 -0.45 6.57
N LEU A 376 2.69 -0.85 6.00
CA LEU A 376 2.96 -0.96 4.56
C LEU A 376 4.02 -2.04 4.30
N SER A 377 4.18 -2.46 3.06
CA SER A 377 5.28 -3.35 2.66
C SER A 377 6.58 -2.54 2.53
N ALA A 378 7.69 -3.10 3.04
CA ALA A 378 9.00 -2.50 2.89
C ALA A 378 9.56 -2.72 1.48
N ARG A 379 10.16 -1.69 0.89
CA ARG A 379 11.02 -1.82 -0.30
C ARG A 379 12.42 -2.28 0.11
N SER A 380 13.22 -2.70 -0.87
CA SER A 380 14.63 -3.06 -0.61
C SER A 380 15.40 -1.88 -0.01
N SER A 381 16.19 -2.13 1.03
CA SER A 381 17.06 -1.14 1.65
C SER A 381 18.10 -0.54 0.69
N SER A 382 18.43 -1.26 -0.40
CA SER A 382 19.31 -0.77 -1.46
C SER A 382 18.80 0.47 -2.21
N VAL A 383 17.48 0.68 -2.26
CA VAL A 383 16.88 1.83 -2.94
C VAL A 383 16.54 2.98 -1.99
N VAL A 384 16.80 2.83 -0.68
CA VAL A 384 16.43 3.82 0.34
C VAL A 384 17.04 5.19 0.06
N GLY A 385 18.33 5.24 -0.28
CA GLY A 385 18.99 6.51 -0.63
C GLY A 385 18.34 7.22 -1.82
N LEU A 386 17.75 6.48 -2.77
CA LEU A 386 17.03 7.06 -3.92
C LEU A 386 15.63 7.57 -3.51
N ILE A 387 14.85 6.75 -2.81
CA ILE A 387 13.45 7.07 -2.47
C ILE A 387 13.32 8.13 -1.35
N THR A 388 14.42 8.40 -0.64
CA THR A 388 14.53 9.47 0.37
C THR A 388 15.31 10.69 -0.12
N ALA A 389 15.83 10.68 -1.36
CA ALA A 389 16.63 11.78 -1.92
C ALA A 389 15.87 13.12 -1.99
N ASN A 390 14.54 13.06 -2.03
CA ASN A 390 13.66 14.22 -2.04
C ASN A 390 12.96 14.44 -0.68
N ALA A 391 13.55 13.98 0.42
CA ALA A 391 13.06 14.33 1.75
C ALA A 391 13.08 15.86 1.94
N ALA A 392 12.04 16.38 2.60
CA ALA A 392 11.62 17.78 2.57
C ALA A 392 11.16 18.29 1.19
N LEU A 393 10.50 19.45 1.18
CA LEU A 393 10.13 20.13 -0.06
C LEU A 393 11.28 21.06 -0.48
N HIS A 394 12.04 20.67 -1.50
CA HIS A 394 12.96 21.57 -2.21
C HIS A 394 12.29 22.06 -3.49
N ASP A 395 12.33 23.37 -3.74
CA ASP A 395 11.67 23.99 -4.88
C ASP A 395 12.35 23.58 -6.19
N HIS A 396 11.55 23.14 -7.16
CA HIS A 396 11.97 22.87 -8.52
C HIS A 396 11.92 24.18 -9.32
N ASP A 397 12.79 25.15 -8.99
CA ASP A 397 13.13 26.24 -9.94
C ASP A 397 14.42 27.02 -9.66
N THR A 398 15.31 26.55 -8.78
CA THR A 398 16.68 27.07 -8.72
C THR A 398 17.68 26.04 -9.22
N SER A 399 18.32 26.40 -10.32
CA SER A 399 19.55 25.78 -10.80
C SER A 399 20.65 25.94 -9.74
N ASP A 400 20.68 25.08 -8.73
CA ASP A 400 21.81 24.90 -7.85
C ASP A 400 22.29 23.45 -7.93
N THR A 401 23.12 23.22 -8.95
CA THR A 401 24.07 22.10 -9.04
C THR A 401 24.95 22.06 -7.79
N LYS A 402 24.49 21.42 -6.71
CA LYS A 402 25.35 21.08 -5.56
C LYS A 402 25.09 19.72 -4.91
N TYR A 403 24.04 18.97 -5.25
CA TYR A 403 23.81 17.60 -4.75
C TYR A 403 24.07 16.50 -5.79
N THR A 404 24.98 16.75 -6.73
CA THR A 404 25.48 15.74 -7.71
C THR A 404 27.00 15.53 -7.62
N MET A 405 27.62 15.80 -6.46
CA MET A 405 29.03 15.46 -6.22
C MET A 405 29.19 14.56 -5.01
N GLU A 406 28.73 13.30 -5.13
CA GLU A 406 29.33 12.21 -4.35
C GLU A 406 29.31 10.82 -5.04
N TYR A 407 28.78 10.72 -6.26
CA TYR A 407 28.83 9.47 -7.06
C TYR A 407 29.83 9.51 -8.23
N SER A 408 30.91 10.29 -8.09
CA SER A 408 32.00 10.36 -9.09
C SER A 408 33.42 10.15 -8.52
N ILE A 409 33.58 9.63 -7.30
CA ILE A 409 34.90 9.35 -6.69
C ILE A 409 35.35 7.89 -6.89
N LEU A 410 35.02 7.28 -8.04
CA LEU A 410 35.71 6.05 -8.53
C LEU A 410 36.19 6.17 -9.98
N ARG A 411 36.41 7.41 -10.47
CA ARG A 411 37.11 7.68 -11.74
C ARG A 411 37.93 8.97 -11.66
N LYS A 412 39.02 8.94 -10.88
CA LYS A 412 40.28 9.70 -11.06
C LYS A 412 41.07 9.70 -9.75
N ALA A 413 41.83 8.65 -9.53
CA ALA A 413 43.05 8.73 -8.74
C ALA A 413 44.12 8.01 -9.56
N GLY A 414 44.91 8.80 -10.30
CA GLY A 414 46.13 8.31 -10.90
C GLY A 414 47.13 8.07 -9.79
N PHE A 415 47.41 6.80 -9.49
CA PHE A 415 48.65 6.40 -8.84
C PHE A 415 49.37 5.41 -9.74
N SER A 416 50.60 5.78 -10.04
CA SER A 416 51.60 5.08 -10.85
C SER A 416 51.92 3.71 -10.27
N LEU A 417 51.95 2.70 -11.13
CA LEU A 417 52.75 1.49 -10.94
C LEU A 417 53.32 1.07 -12.30
N THR A 418 54.55 1.52 -12.52
CA THR A 418 55.49 0.93 -13.47
C THR A 418 55.86 -0.48 -13.04
N GLY A 419 55.89 -1.40 -13.99
CA GLY A 419 56.67 -2.64 -13.93
C GLY A 419 55.85 -3.90 -13.72
N ILE A 420 55.62 -4.66 -14.79
CA ILE A 420 56.39 -5.87 -15.14
C ILE A 420 55.70 -6.55 -16.33
N ARG A 421 56.51 -6.82 -17.36
CA ARG A 421 56.21 -7.62 -18.55
C ARG A 421 55.83 -9.05 -18.17
N GLY A 422 54.91 -9.66 -18.92
CA GLY A 422 54.66 -11.10 -18.81
C GLY A 422 53.56 -11.62 -19.73
N MET A 423 53.92 -11.76 -21.02
CA MET A 423 53.43 -12.71 -22.03
C MET A 423 52.07 -13.41 -21.84
N CYS A 424 51.16 -13.25 -22.81
CA CYS A 424 50.87 -14.36 -23.74
C CYS A 424 50.15 -13.86 -25.00
N THR A 425 50.74 -14.20 -26.14
CA THR A 425 50.32 -13.90 -27.51
C THR A 425 49.59 -15.08 -28.13
N SER A 426 48.55 -14.82 -28.92
CA SER A 426 48.28 -15.43 -30.24
C SER A 426 47.00 -14.79 -30.80
N MET A 427 47.10 -13.79 -31.67
CA MET A 427 47.30 -13.88 -33.13
C MET A 427 46.36 -14.88 -33.80
N LEU A 428 45.37 -14.36 -34.53
CA LEU A 428 45.18 -14.67 -35.95
C LEU A 428 44.44 -13.52 -36.66
N SER A 429 45.16 -13.00 -37.64
CA SER A 429 44.84 -12.19 -38.84
C SER A 429 43.60 -12.68 -39.61
N SER A 430 43.02 -12.03 -40.63
CA SER A 430 43.13 -10.72 -41.30
C SER A 430 42.01 -10.71 -42.37
N GLU A 431 41.78 -9.51 -42.91
CA GLU A 431 41.17 -9.23 -44.23
C GLU A 431 39.66 -8.98 -44.33
N SER A 432 39.46 -7.77 -44.86
CA SER A 432 38.27 -7.08 -45.33
C SER A 432 37.60 -7.75 -46.53
N SER A 433 36.28 -7.74 -46.53
CA SER A 433 35.53 -7.46 -47.76
C SER A 433 34.23 -6.75 -47.41
N GLU A 434 34.03 -5.58 -48.01
CA GLU A 434 32.78 -4.85 -48.01
C GLU A 434 31.71 -5.70 -48.70
N GLY A 435 30.78 -6.22 -47.92
CA GLY A 435 29.53 -6.79 -48.39
C GLY A 435 28.40 -6.05 -47.68
N SER A 436 27.72 -5.17 -48.42
CA SER A 436 26.53 -4.45 -47.97
C SER A 436 25.45 -5.46 -47.52
N PHE A 437 25.28 -5.61 -46.21
CA PHE A 437 24.13 -6.33 -45.65
C PHE A 437 22.87 -5.46 -45.79
N PRO A 438 21.75 -6.02 -46.29
CA PRO A 438 20.50 -5.29 -46.36
C PRO A 438 20.04 -4.89 -44.96
N SER A 439 19.67 -3.61 -44.80
CA SER A 439 19.26 -2.97 -43.54
C SER A 439 17.97 -3.53 -42.91
N ASP A 440 17.35 -4.54 -43.50
CA ASP A 440 16.06 -5.09 -43.07
C ASP A 440 16.14 -6.35 -42.20
N LEU A 441 17.36 -6.83 -41.85
CA LEU A 441 17.56 -7.99 -40.96
C LEU A 441 18.16 -7.65 -39.59
N LEU A 442 18.35 -6.36 -39.28
CA LEU A 442 18.78 -5.87 -37.96
C LEU A 442 17.63 -5.27 -37.13
N SER A 443 16.38 -5.62 -37.45
CA SER A 443 15.28 -5.43 -36.50
C SER A 443 15.41 -6.45 -35.36
N ARG A 444 16.35 -6.23 -34.45
CA ARG A 444 16.24 -6.76 -33.10
C ARG A 444 14.97 -6.16 -32.53
N LYS A 445 13.87 -6.92 -32.56
CA LYS A 445 12.71 -6.65 -31.71
C LYS A 445 13.27 -6.39 -30.32
N GLU A 446 13.11 -5.17 -29.82
CA GLU A 446 13.49 -4.84 -28.44
C GLU A 446 12.63 -5.70 -27.51
N VAL A 447 13.16 -6.82 -27.05
CA VAL A 447 12.48 -7.66 -26.07
C VAL A 447 12.76 -7.06 -24.71
N GLN A 448 11.72 -6.48 -24.10
CA GLN A 448 11.85 -5.80 -22.82
C GLN A 448 11.62 -6.80 -21.68
N VAL A 449 12.53 -6.86 -20.72
CA VAL A 449 12.32 -7.59 -19.47
C VAL A 449 11.10 -6.99 -18.76
N LEU A 450 10.27 -7.83 -18.16
CA LEU A 450 9.12 -7.40 -17.34
C LEU A 450 9.62 -6.49 -16.22
N THR A 451 9.58 -5.19 -16.48
CA THR A 451 9.79 -4.13 -15.51
C THR A 451 8.43 -3.56 -15.13
N PRO A 452 8.21 -3.17 -13.86
CA PRO A 452 6.92 -2.63 -13.40
C PRO A 452 6.45 -1.36 -14.15
N GLU A 453 7.34 -0.72 -14.90
CA GLU A 453 7.19 0.62 -15.49
C GLU A 453 6.77 0.62 -16.96
N ARG A 454 6.45 -0.54 -17.55
CA ARG A 454 6.05 -0.62 -18.97
C ARG A 454 4.65 -0.03 -19.25
N ALA A 455 4.56 0.74 -20.34
CA ALA A 455 3.30 1.15 -20.96
C ALA A 455 2.60 -0.04 -21.63
N ILE A 456 1.42 -0.43 -21.12
CA ILE A 456 0.66 -1.59 -21.61
C ILE A 456 0.05 -1.30 -22.98
N GLY A 457 0.04 -2.31 -23.83
CA GLY A 457 -0.74 -2.32 -25.06
C GLY A 457 0.06 -1.95 -26.29
N LYS A 458 1.39 -2.02 -26.20
CA LYS A 458 2.31 -1.83 -27.33
C LYS A 458 2.53 -3.12 -28.13
N LEU A 459 1.95 -4.24 -27.67
CA LEU A 459 2.06 -5.57 -28.31
C LEU A 459 3.51 -6.05 -28.50
N GLN A 460 4.44 -5.58 -27.65
CA GLN A 460 5.87 -5.94 -27.73
C GLN A 460 6.15 -7.23 -26.95
N ASP A 461 7.11 -8.02 -27.39
CA ASP A 461 7.49 -9.23 -26.67
C ASP A 461 8.12 -8.88 -25.30
N LEU A 462 7.88 -9.72 -24.31
CA LEU A 462 8.28 -9.54 -22.91
C LEU A 462 9.28 -10.63 -22.51
N VAL A 463 10.18 -10.36 -21.58
CA VAL A 463 11.00 -11.42 -20.94
C VAL A 463 10.61 -11.56 -19.47
N ILE A 464 10.42 -12.79 -19.01
CA ILE A 464 10.10 -13.11 -17.61
C ILE A 464 11.13 -14.08 -17.02
N PRO A 465 11.56 -13.91 -15.76
CA PRO A 465 12.32 -14.94 -15.06
C PRO A 465 11.47 -16.19 -14.81
N VAL A 466 12.11 -17.35 -14.97
CA VAL A 466 11.52 -18.66 -14.77
C VAL A 466 12.07 -19.22 -13.47
N THR A 467 11.18 -19.62 -12.55
CA THR A 467 11.57 -20.18 -11.26
C THR A 467 10.98 -21.58 -11.05
N ASN A 468 11.17 -22.15 -9.86
CA ASN A 468 10.52 -23.39 -9.42
C ASN A 468 9.93 -23.21 -8.00
N PHE A 469 9.35 -24.29 -7.45
CA PHE A 469 8.78 -24.29 -6.09
C PHE A 469 9.82 -24.05 -4.98
N GLN A 470 11.12 -24.19 -5.28
CA GLN A 470 12.24 -23.92 -4.38
C GLN A 470 12.81 -22.51 -4.55
N ASN A 471 12.22 -21.67 -5.41
CA ASN A 471 12.72 -20.35 -5.80
C ASN A 471 14.11 -20.37 -6.45
N GLU A 472 14.51 -21.49 -7.08
CA GLU A 472 15.70 -21.54 -7.91
C GLU A 472 15.43 -20.86 -9.25
N ASP A 473 16.37 -20.01 -9.69
CA ASP A 473 16.32 -19.39 -11.02
C ASP A 473 16.69 -20.43 -12.10
N LYS A 474 15.80 -20.63 -13.07
CA LYS A 474 15.96 -21.54 -14.23
C LYS A 474 16.14 -20.76 -15.53
N GLY A 475 16.42 -19.46 -15.45
CA GLY A 475 16.71 -18.59 -16.58
C GLY A 475 15.48 -17.79 -17.03
N LEU A 476 15.49 -17.35 -18.29
CA LEU A 476 14.51 -16.41 -18.82
C LEU A 476 13.63 -17.05 -19.89
N MET A 477 12.38 -16.61 -20.01
CA MET A 477 11.46 -16.99 -21.08
C MET A 477 10.84 -15.77 -21.75
N VAL A 478 10.68 -15.84 -23.07
CA VAL A 478 10.02 -14.80 -23.87
C VAL A 478 8.52 -15.03 -23.89
N LEU A 479 7.72 -14.00 -23.57
CA LEU A 479 6.27 -13.99 -23.69
C LEU A 479 5.87 -13.21 -24.94
N ALA A 480 4.95 -13.77 -25.73
CA ALA A 480 4.45 -13.14 -26.95
C ALA A 480 3.65 -11.86 -26.62
N GLY A 481 4.09 -10.72 -27.17
CA GLY A 481 3.50 -9.41 -26.91
C GLY A 481 2.04 -9.27 -27.34
N ASP A 482 1.67 -9.97 -28.41
CA ASP A 482 0.28 -9.97 -28.90
C ASP A 482 -0.71 -10.69 -27.96
N VAL A 483 -0.20 -11.48 -27.01
CA VAL A 483 -0.98 -12.24 -26.01
C VAL A 483 -0.88 -11.60 -24.62
N PHE A 484 0.32 -11.18 -24.23
CA PHE A 484 0.65 -10.72 -22.88
C PHE A 484 0.81 -9.19 -22.76
N ASP A 485 0.66 -8.42 -23.84
CA ASP A 485 0.66 -6.96 -23.80
C ASP A 485 -0.41 -6.32 -24.70
N VAL A 486 -1.67 -6.70 -24.47
CA VAL A 486 -2.84 -6.12 -25.14
C VAL A 486 -3.40 -4.95 -24.32
N PRO A 487 -3.87 -3.85 -24.95
CA PRO A 487 -4.47 -2.73 -24.25
C PRO A 487 -5.66 -3.16 -23.38
N ILE A 488 -5.67 -2.72 -22.12
CA ILE A 488 -6.68 -3.12 -21.14
C ILE A 488 -8.04 -2.51 -21.47
N ARG A 489 -9.00 -3.39 -21.80
CA ARG A 489 -10.39 -3.02 -22.13
C ARG A 489 -11.40 -3.60 -21.15
N LYS A 490 -12.00 -2.73 -20.34
CA LYS A 490 -12.96 -3.08 -19.28
C LYS A 490 -14.27 -3.67 -19.83
N ASP A 491 -14.75 -3.13 -20.95
CA ASP A 491 -15.98 -3.53 -21.61
C ASP A 491 -15.95 -5.00 -22.04
N ILE A 492 -14.82 -5.44 -22.60
CA ILE A 492 -14.61 -6.83 -23.04
C ILE A 492 -14.55 -7.77 -21.84
N ILE A 493 -13.78 -7.42 -20.80
CA ILE A 493 -13.68 -8.22 -19.58
C ILE A 493 -15.06 -8.42 -18.94
N HIS A 494 -15.83 -7.33 -18.77
CA HIS A 494 -17.16 -7.38 -18.19
C HIS A 494 -18.11 -8.28 -18.99
N ARG A 495 -18.11 -8.16 -20.33
CA ARG A 495 -18.93 -9.02 -21.22
C ARG A 495 -18.57 -10.51 -21.09
N VAL A 496 -17.27 -10.83 -21.05
CA VAL A 496 -16.80 -12.22 -20.93
C VAL A 496 -17.14 -12.82 -19.56
N VAL A 497 -16.94 -12.06 -18.47
CA VAL A 497 -17.27 -12.52 -17.12
C VAL A 497 -18.77 -12.74 -16.93
N ARG A 498 -19.61 -11.79 -17.38
CA ARG A 498 -21.07 -11.98 -17.34
C ARG A 498 -21.51 -13.22 -18.13
N TRP A 499 -20.91 -13.44 -19.29
CA TRP A 499 -21.18 -14.62 -20.11
C TRP A 499 -20.79 -15.92 -19.37
N GLN A 500 -19.62 -15.97 -18.75
CA GLN A 500 -19.16 -17.14 -17.99
C GLN A 500 -20.07 -17.44 -16.81
N LEU A 501 -20.45 -16.41 -16.04
CA LEU A 501 -21.32 -16.57 -14.87
C LEU A 501 -22.74 -16.98 -15.24
N ALA A 502 -23.33 -16.37 -16.27
CA ALA A 502 -24.65 -16.74 -16.76
C ALA A 502 -24.68 -18.17 -17.32
N LYS A 503 -23.60 -18.62 -17.97
CA LYS A 503 -23.46 -19.99 -18.48
C LYS A 503 -23.36 -21.05 -17.36
N ARG A 504 -22.89 -20.66 -16.16
CA ARG A 504 -22.80 -21.55 -14.99
C ARG A 504 -24.13 -21.73 -14.26
N GLN A 505 -25.11 -20.87 -14.49
CA GLN A 505 -26.40 -20.95 -13.81
C GLN A 505 -27.22 -22.13 -14.33
N GLN A 506 -27.68 -22.99 -13.42
CA GLN A 506 -28.48 -24.17 -13.76
C GLN A 506 -29.94 -23.81 -14.11
N GLY A 507 -30.51 -22.80 -13.45
CA GLY A 507 -31.85 -22.29 -13.77
C GLY A 507 -33.01 -23.24 -13.45
N THR A 508 -32.92 -24.03 -12.38
CA THR A 508 -33.93 -25.04 -11.96
C THR A 508 -35.11 -24.47 -11.17
N HIS A 509 -35.20 -23.16 -11.01
CA HIS A 509 -36.28 -22.52 -10.29
C HIS A 509 -37.62 -22.81 -10.99
N SER A 510 -38.60 -23.32 -10.24
CA SER A 510 -39.93 -23.65 -10.78
C SER A 510 -41.00 -23.28 -9.78
N THR A 511 -41.65 -22.14 -10.02
CA THR A 511 -42.85 -21.78 -9.27
C THR A 511 -44.10 -22.42 -9.88
N LYS A 512 -45.11 -22.68 -9.05
CA LYS A 512 -46.38 -23.23 -9.52
C LYS A 512 -47.21 -22.13 -10.19
N THR A 513 -47.56 -22.36 -11.45
CA THR A 513 -48.62 -21.63 -12.15
C THR A 513 -49.99 -22.03 -11.60
N ILE A 514 -51.01 -21.25 -11.94
CA ILE A 514 -52.38 -21.48 -11.47
C ILE A 514 -52.94 -22.87 -11.80
N SER A 515 -52.49 -23.49 -12.90
CA SER A 515 -52.87 -24.85 -13.30
C SER A 515 -52.19 -25.93 -12.44
N GLU A 516 -51.01 -25.66 -11.89
CA GLU A 516 -50.22 -26.61 -11.09
C GLU A 516 -50.50 -26.49 -9.58
N VAL A 517 -51.14 -25.40 -9.14
CA VAL A 517 -51.57 -25.23 -7.75
C VAL A 517 -52.75 -26.16 -7.45
N SER A 518 -52.63 -26.96 -6.39
CA SER A 518 -53.71 -27.84 -5.92
C SER A 518 -54.85 -27.03 -5.31
N GLY A 519 -56.10 -27.35 -5.66
CA GLY A 519 -57.30 -26.69 -5.17
C GLY A 519 -58.54 -27.14 -5.94
N THR A 520 -59.69 -26.48 -5.79
CA THR A 520 -60.87 -26.74 -6.66
C THR A 520 -60.95 -25.72 -7.80
N GLY A 521 -61.40 -26.16 -8.98
CA GLY A 521 -61.72 -25.27 -10.11
C GLY A 521 -63.12 -24.67 -10.02
N ARG A 522 -63.92 -25.13 -9.04
CA ARG A 522 -65.26 -24.59 -8.78
C ARG A 522 -65.16 -23.21 -8.14
N LYS A 523 -66.05 -22.32 -8.56
CA LYS A 523 -66.19 -20.98 -8.01
C LYS A 523 -66.45 -21.03 -6.49
N PRO A 524 -65.73 -20.23 -5.68
CA PRO A 524 -65.82 -20.33 -4.23
C PRO A 524 -67.10 -19.73 -3.62
N TRP A 525 -67.77 -18.81 -4.32
CA TRP A 525 -69.08 -18.25 -3.92
C TRP A 525 -69.88 -17.73 -5.12
N PRO A 526 -71.20 -17.48 -4.99
CA PRO A 526 -72.05 -16.93 -6.05
C PRO A 526 -71.54 -15.61 -6.65
N GLN A 527 -71.94 -15.29 -7.89
CA GLN A 527 -71.45 -14.11 -8.62
C GLN A 527 -71.82 -12.76 -7.97
N LYS A 528 -72.91 -12.73 -7.20
CA LYS A 528 -73.42 -11.55 -6.48
C LYS A 528 -74.09 -12.00 -5.18
N GLY A 529 -74.32 -11.06 -4.26
CA GLY A 529 -75.12 -11.29 -3.04
C GLY A 529 -74.33 -11.58 -1.75
N THR A 530 -73.00 -11.67 -1.79
CA THR A 530 -72.18 -12.03 -0.62
C THR A 530 -71.34 -10.88 -0.03
N GLY A 531 -71.42 -9.67 -0.61
CA GLY A 531 -70.61 -8.51 -0.22
C GLY A 531 -69.11 -8.64 -0.51
N ARG A 532 -68.66 -9.75 -1.12
CA ARG A 532 -67.26 -9.99 -1.48
C ARG A 532 -66.98 -9.66 -2.95
N ALA A 533 -65.73 -9.37 -3.28
CA ALA A 533 -65.28 -9.24 -4.65
C ALA A 533 -65.52 -10.54 -5.45
N ARG A 534 -65.68 -10.41 -6.77
CA ARG A 534 -65.93 -11.55 -7.67
C ARG A 534 -64.63 -12.31 -7.91
N HIS A 535 -64.63 -13.62 -7.65
CA HIS A 535 -63.47 -14.47 -7.95
C HIS A 535 -63.90 -15.76 -8.65
N GLY A 536 -63.09 -16.20 -9.60
CA GLY A 536 -63.27 -17.46 -10.32
C GLY A 536 -62.70 -18.68 -9.58
N SER A 537 -61.55 -18.54 -8.92
CA SER A 537 -60.89 -19.58 -8.14
C SER A 537 -60.11 -18.98 -6.97
N LEU A 538 -59.94 -19.75 -5.90
CA LEU A 538 -59.06 -19.41 -4.78
C LEU A 538 -57.58 -19.71 -5.06
N ARG A 539 -57.27 -20.36 -6.19
CA ARG A 539 -55.88 -20.60 -6.64
C ARG A 539 -55.20 -19.35 -7.21
N GLY A 540 -55.92 -18.22 -7.29
CA GLY A 540 -55.42 -16.96 -7.83
C GLY A 540 -54.31 -16.33 -6.96
N PRO A 541 -53.45 -15.50 -7.54
CA PRO A 541 -52.27 -14.93 -6.88
C PRO A 541 -52.56 -14.00 -5.70
N GLN A 542 -53.74 -13.36 -5.69
CA GLN A 542 -54.17 -12.47 -4.62
C GLN A 542 -54.51 -13.23 -3.33
N PHE A 543 -54.66 -14.54 -3.41
CA PHE A 543 -54.97 -15.38 -2.26
C PHE A 543 -53.70 -16.02 -1.68
N ARG A 544 -53.67 -16.15 -0.35
CA ARG A 544 -52.65 -16.93 0.36
C ARG A 544 -52.67 -18.37 -0.16
N THR A 545 -51.49 -18.95 -0.40
CA THR A 545 -51.26 -20.27 -1.05
C THR A 545 -51.69 -20.38 -2.52
N GLY A 546 -52.07 -19.26 -3.15
CA GLY A 546 -52.34 -19.17 -4.58
C GLY A 546 -51.10 -19.23 -5.47
N ALA A 547 -51.31 -19.17 -6.77
CA ALA A 547 -50.26 -19.20 -7.79
C ALA A 547 -49.35 -17.98 -7.74
N VAL A 548 -48.09 -18.14 -8.15
CA VAL A 548 -47.16 -17.02 -8.28
C VAL A 548 -47.30 -16.42 -9.68
N MET A 549 -47.84 -15.21 -9.79
CA MET A 549 -47.90 -14.51 -11.09
C MET A 549 -46.53 -14.00 -11.51
N HIS A 550 -46.20 -14.20 -12.79
CA HIS A 550 -44.88 -13.94 -13.36
C HIS A 550 -43.74 -14.60 -12.56
N GLY A 551 -44.07 -15.68 -11.85
CA GLY A 551 -43.10 -16.49 -11.13
C GLY A 551 -42.14 -17.16 -12.10
N PRO A 552 -40.89 -17.40 -11.68
CA PRO A 552 -39.87 -17.87 -12.59
C PRO A 552 -40.09 -19.38 -12.88
N LYS A 553 -39.75 -19.80 -14.10
CA LYS A 553 -39.87 -21.17 -14.62
C LYS A 553 -38.52 -21.69 -15.11
N PRO A 554 -38.28 -23.01 -15.10
CA PRO A 554 -36.98 -23.56 -15.45
C PRO A 554 -36.55 -23.07 -16.83
N ARG A 555 -35.40 -22.40 -16.88
CA ARG A 555 -34.88 -21.79 -18.10
C ARG A 555 -33.36 -21.72 -18.06
N SER A 556 -32.73 -21.76 -19.22
CA SER A 556 -31.30 -21.45 -19.31
C SER A 556 -31.11 -19.93 -19.22
N HIS A 557 -30.13 -19.51 -18.40
CA HIS A 557 -29.68 -18.13 -18.36
C HIS A 557 -28.51 -17.85 -19.32
N ALA A 558 -28.01 -18.88 -20.01
CA ALA A 558 -26.85 -18.78 -20.88
C ALA A 558 -27.17 -17.94 -22.13
N PHE A 559 -26.28 -16.99 -22.44
CA PHE A 559 -26.29 -16.26 -23.71
C PHE A 559 -25.03 -16.58 -24.53
N LYS A 560 -25.03 -16.25 -25.82
CA LYS A 560 -23.89 -16.53 -26.72
C LYS A 560 -22.89 -15.37 -26.71
N LEU A 561 -21.60 -15.70 -26.87
CA LEU A 561 -20.51 -14.72 -27.03
C LEU A 561 -19.50 -15.19 -28.07
N ASN A 562 -19.13 -14.31 -29.00
CA ASN A 562 -18.27 -14.61 -30.15
C ASN A 562 -16.92 -15.20 -29.69
N LYS A 563 -16.43 -16.22 -30.39
CA LYS A 563 -15.14 -16.89 -30.09
C LYS A 563 -13.97 -15.88 -30.04
N LYS A 564 -13.93 -14.91 -30.96
CA LYS A 564 -12.92 -13.83 -30.99
C LYS A 564 -12.94 -12.96 -29.73
N VAL A 565 -14.13 -12.58 -29.25
CA VAL A 565 -14.29 -11.76 -28.03
C VAL A 565 -13.86 -12.54 -26.79
N ARG A 566 -14.14 -13.84 -26.75
CA ARG A 566 -13.67 -14.72 -25.66
C ARG A 566 -12.15 -14.81 -25.58
N ARG A 567 -11.47 -14.99 -26.73
CA ARG A 567 -10.00 -14.99 -26.79
C ARG A 567 -9.42 -13.63 -26.41
N LEU A 568 -10.00 -12.54 -26.92
CA LEU A 568 -9.58 -11.18 -26.57
C LEU A 568 -9.68 -10.91 -25.06
N GLY A 569 -10.77 -11.32 -24.42
CA GLY A 569 -10.92 -11.18 -22.96
C GLY A 569 -9.85 -11.95 -22.19
N LEU A 570 -9.44 -13.13 -22.68
CA LEU A 570 -8.36 -13.89 -22.06
C LEU A 570 -6.99 -13.23 -22.26
N LYS A 571 -6.70 -12.71 -23.45
CA LYS A 571 -5.48 -11.91 -23.72
C LYS A 571 -5.39 -10.71 -22.77
N ILE A 572 -6.48 -9.96 -22.61
CA ILE A 572 -6.52 -8.80 -21.70
C ILE A 572 -6.28 -9.22 -20.24
N ALA A 573 -6.86 -10.33 -19.80
CA ALA A 573 -6.68 -10.81 -18.42
C ALA A 573 -5.22 -11.25 -18.13
N LEU A 574 -4.60 -11.95 -19.08
CA LEU A 574 -3.18 -12.33 -18.98
C LEU A 574 -2.25 -11.12 -19.03
N SER A 575 -2.54 -10.17 -19.92
CA SER A 575 -1.78 -8.93 -20.04
C SER A 575 -1.85 -8.12 -18.74
N ALA A 576 -3.02 -8.06 -18.10
CA ALA A 576 -3.16 -7.39 -16.81
C ALA A 576 -2.31 -8.05 -15.71
N ARG A 577 -2.30 -9.39 -15.60
CA ARG A 577 -1.48 -10.11 -14.61
C ARG A 577 0.02 -9.96 -14.85
N ALA A 578 0.45 -10.04 -16.11
CA ALA A 578 1.83 -9.78 -16.49
C ALA A 578 2.24 -8.34 -16.13
N ALA A 579 1.37 -7.37 -16.42
CA ALA A 579 1.63 -5.97 -16.18
C ALA A 579 1.59 -5.54 -14.70
N GLU A 580 0.98 -6.35 -13.83
CA GLU A 580 1.00 -6.21 -12.37
C GLU A 580 2.24 -6.90 -11.73
N GLY A 581 3.03 -7.66 -12.50
CA GLY A 581 4.11 -8.50 -11.96
C GLY A 581 3.61 -9.71 -11.17
N LYS A 582 2.30 -10.01 -11.21
CA LYS A 582 1.65 -11.11 -10.47
C LYS A 582 1.49 -12.38 -11.31
N LEU A 583 2.16 -12.43 -12.47
CA LEU A 583 2.34 -13.64 -13.26
C LEU A 583 3.72 -14.20 -12.93
N LEU A 584 3.77 -15.43 -12.43
CA LEU A 584 5.00 -16.18 -12.19
C LEU A 584 5.07 -17.34 -13.17
N VAL A 585 6.23 -17.55 -13.79
CA VAL A 585 6.43 -18.67 -14.73
C VAL A 585 7.35 -19.69 -14.11
N PHE A 586 6.90 -20.94 -14.12
CA PHE A 586 7.57 -22.08 -13.54
C PHE A 586 8.11 -22.99 -14.62
N ASP A 587 9.32 -23.49 -14.44
CA ASP A 587 9.91 -24.44 -15.39
C ASP A 587 9.10 -25.75 -15.43
N ASP A 588 8.88 -26.35 -14.25
CA ASP A 588 8.05 -27.53 -14.06
C ASP A 588 7.23 -27.38 -12.76
N LEU A 589 6.06 -28.03 -12.72
CA LEU A 589 5.14 -28.05 -11.59
C LEU A 589 5.12 -29.41 -10.84
N LYS A 590 6.09 -30.28 -11.12
CA LYS A 590 6.20 -31.58 -10.42
C LYS A 590 6.56 -31.43 -8.95
N LEU A 591 5.88 -32.19 -8.10
CA LEU A 591 6.16 -32.31 -6.67
C LEU A 591 6.61 -33.73 -6.34
N ALA A 592 7.65 -33.86 -5.51
CA ALA A 592 8.14 -35.16 -5.05
C ALA A 592 7.14 -35.88 -4.13
N THR A 593 6.29 -35.15 -3.42
CA THR A 593 5.28 -35.71 -2.50
C THR A 593 3.99 -34.91 -2.55
N HIS A 594 2.84 -35.56 -2.31
CA HIS A 594 1.51 -34.96 -2.27
C HIS A 594 1.20 -34.17 -0.96
N LYS A 595 2.22 -33.86 -0.14
CA LYS A 595 2.02 -33.21 1.16
C LYS A 595 1.65 -31.74 0.99
N THR A 596 0.48 -31.36 1.49
CA THR A 596 -0.03 -29.97 1.47
C THR A 596 0.92 -28.97 2.13
N LYS A 597 1.71 -29.39 3.14
CA LYS A 597 2.71 -28.54 3.82
C LYS A 597 3.70 -27.91 2.83
N ASN A 598 4.06 -28.61 1.76
CA ASN A 598 5.01 -28.11 0.76
C ASN A 598 4.45 -26.88 0.03
N ILE A 599 3.18 -26.97 -0.38
CA ILE A 599 2.48 -25.85 -1.05
C ILE A 599 2.19 -24.72 -0.06
N VAL A 600 1.79 -25.03 1.17
CA VAL A 600 1.55 -24.01 2.20
C VAL A 600 2.83 -23.23 2.51
N SER A 601 3.97 -23.93 2.65
CA SER A 601 5.27 -23.31 2.86
C SER A 601 5.62 -22.37 1.71
N TYR A 602 5.42 -22.82 0.47
CA TYR A 602 5.71 -22.00 -0.71
C TYR A 602 4.79 -20.77 -0.80
N VAL A 603 3.48 -20.94 -0.61
CA VAL A 603 2.53 -19.82 -0.61
C VAL A 603 2.79 -18.85 0.55
N SER A 604 3.23 -19.33 1.71
CA SER A 604 3.58 -18.47 2.84
C SER A 604 4.82 -17.61 2.62
N GLN A 605 5.68 -17.98 1.66
CA GLN A 605 6.82 -17.16 1.24
C GLN A 605 6.43 -16.06 0.25
N MET A 606 5.21 -16.08 -0.30
CA MET A 606 4.73 -15.02 -1.19
C MET A 606 4.01 -13.94 -0.38
N ASP A 607 4.70 -12.83 -0.10
CA ASP A 607 4.25 -11.78 0.82
C ASP A 607 3.02 -10.96 0.38
N GLU A 608 2.42 -11.24 -0.78
CA GLU A 608 1.35 -10.40 -1.35
C GLU A 608 0.13 -11.16 -1.91
N SER A 609 0.08 -12.49 -1.84
CA SER A 609 -0.96 -13.28 -2.51
C SER A 609 -2.02 -13.83 -1.56
N LYS A 610 -3.28 -13.38 -1.68
CA LYS A 610 -4.39 -13.96 -0.89
C LYS A 610 -4.96 -15.21 -1.54
N LYS A 611 -4.91 -15.26 -2.88
CA LYS A 611 -5.37 -16.39 -3.70
C LYS A 611 -4.43 -16.63 -4.87
N VAL A 612 -4.04 -17.89 -5.05
CA VAL A 612 -3.11 -18.34 -6.08
C VAL A 612 -3.81 -19.27 -7.06
N LEU A 613 -3.65 -19.01 -8.36
CA LEU A 613 -4.10 -19.90 -9.43
C LEU A 613 -2.88 -20.52 -10.10
N VAL A 614 -2.75 -21.83 -10.03
CA VAL A 614 -1.71 -22.60 -10.70
C VAL A 614 -2.27 -23.16 -12.01
N VAL A 615 -1.56 -22.98 -13.11
CA VAL A 615 -1.96 -23.44 -14.43
C VAL A 615 -0.88 -24.34 -15.02
N ASP A 616 -1.28 -25.57 -15.33
CA ASP A 616 -0.40 -26.53 -15.97
C ASP A 616 -0.78 -26.77 -17.44
N GLY A 617 0.20 -27.08 -18.29
CA GLY A 617 0.00 -27.22 -19.72
C GLY A 617 -0.68 -28.53 -20.10
N GLY A 618 -0.52 -29.58 -19.30
CA GLY A 618 -1.05 -30.92 -19.52
C GLY A 618 -2.20 -31.33 -18.59
N PRO A 619 -2.47 -32.65 -18.47
CA PRO A 619 -3.27 -33.17 -17.36
C PRO A 619 -2.55 -32.82 -16.04
N ILE A 620 -3.33 -32.40 -15.04
CA ILE A 620 -2.78 -32.02 -13.74
C ILE A 620 -2.13 -33.24 -13.09
N ASP A 621 -0.87 -33.09 -12.67
CA ASP A 621 -0.15 -34.10 -11.90
C ASP A 621 -0.93 -34.50 -10.63
N GLU A 622 -0.97 -35.79 -10.33
CA GLU A 622 -1.78 -36.33 -9.23
C GLU A 622 -1.29 -35.81 -7.88
N ASN A 623 0.03 -35.72 -7.68
CA ASN A 623 0.59 -35.19 -6.43
C ASN A 623 0.24 -33.72 -6.25
N LEU A 624 0.32 -32.91 -7.30
CA LEU A 624 -0.07 -31.50 -7.26
C LEU A 624 -1.57 -31.33 -6.96
N LYS A 625 -2.41 -32.14 -7.58
CA LYS A 625 -3.87 -32.13 -7.34
C LYS A 625 -4.19 -32.47 -5.88
N LEU A 626 -3.63 -33.56 -5.36
CA LEU A 626 -3.86 -34.00 -3.97
C LEU A 626 -3.29 -33.00 -2.96
N ALA A 627 -2.15 -32.39 -3.25
CA ALA A 627 -1.53 -31.38 -2.39
C ALA A 627 -2.37 -30.09 -2.28
N THR A 628 -3.07 -29.71 -3.35
CA THR A 628 -3.79 -28.42 -3.46
C THR A 628 -5.29 -28.51 -3.19
N GLN A 629 -5.95 -29.65 -3.43
CA GLN A 629 -7.42 -29.77 -3.35
C GLN A 629 -8.04 -29.35 -2.01
N ASN A 630 -7.28 -29.45 -0.90
CA ASN A 630 -7.73 -29.08 0.44
C ASN A 630 -7.53 -27.58 0.75
N LEU A 631 -6.81 -26.85 -0.09
CA LEU A 631 -6.47 -25.44 0.10
C LEU A 631 -7.48 -24.54 -0.62
N HIS A 632 -8.32 -23.84 0.13
CA HIS A 632 -9.36 -22.96 -0.43
C HIS A 632 -8.81 -21.72 -1.17
N TYR A 633 -7.54 -21.38 -0.97
CA TYR A 633 -6.87 -20.23 -1.59
C TYR A 633 -5.93 -20.63 -2.74
N VAL A 634 -5.76 -21.92 -3.04
CA VAL A 634 -4.94 -22.41 -4.16
C VAL A 634 -5.82 -23.24 -5.08
N ASN A 635 -6.00 -22.77 -6.32
CA ASN A 635 -6.71 -23.55 -7.34
C ASN A 635 -5.74 -24.00 -8.42
N VAL A 636 -5.94 -25.21 -8.94
CA VAL A 636 -5.17 -25.75 -10.06
C VAL A 636 -6.09 -25.96 -11.26
N LEU A 637 -5.70 -25.44 -12.43
CA LEU A 637 -6.43 -25.63 -13.68
C LEU A 637 -5.48 -26.10 -14.79
N PRO A 638 -5.95 -26.97 -15.70
CA PRO A 638 -5.21 -27.21 -16.92
C PRO A 638 -5.36 -26.00 -17.87
N SER A 639 -4.38 -25.77 -18.74
CA SER A 639 -4.34 -24.64 -19.69
C SER A 639 -5.59 -24.57 -20.59
N ILE A 640 -6.17 -25.73 -20.92
CA ILE A 640 -7.43 -25.85 -21.67
C ILE A 640 -8.62 -25.24 -20.90
N GLY A 641 -8.65 -25.37 -19.58
CA GLY A 641 -9.69 -24.86 -18.69
C GLY A 641 -9.48 -23.42 -18.21
N LEU A 642 -8.37 -22.79 -18.63
CA LEU A 642 -8.04 -21.43 -18.23
C LEU A 642 -9.10 -20.44 -18.72
N ASN A 643 -9.63 -19.65 -17.79
CA ASN A 643 -10.78 -18.81 -18.03
C ASN A 643 -10.62 -17.44 -17.33
N VAL A 644 -11.21 -16.40 -17.94
CA VAL A 644 -11.08 -15.01 -17.47
C VAL A 644 -11.53 -14.83 -16.02
N TYR A 645 -12.70 -15.36 -15.64
CA TYR A 645 -13.18 -15.26 -14.27
C TYR A 645 -12.19 -15.83 -13.24
N SER A 646 -11.62 -17.00 -13.49
CA SER A 646 -10.63 -17.61 -12.60
C SER A 646 -9.38 -16.73 -12.47
N ILE A 647 -8.87 -16.14 -13.56
CA ILE A 647 -7.69 -15.26 -13.49
C ILE A 647 -7.97 -13.98 -12.68
N LEU A 648 -9.17 -13.42 -12.79
CA LEU A 648 -9.56 -12.20 -12.09
C LEU A 648 -9.89 -12.45 -10.60
N LEU A 649 -10.37 -13.63 -10.27
CA LEU A 649 -10.70 -14.02 -8.90
C LEU A 649 -9.46 -14.26 -8.02
N HIS A 650 -8.34 -14.65 -8.63
CA HIS A 650 -7.08 -14.94 -7.94
C HIS A 650 -6.11 -13.78 -8.14
N ASP A 651 -5.26 -13.52 -7.14
CA ASP A 651 -4.34 -12.39 -7.17
C ASP A 651 -3.08 -12.74 -7.97
N THR A 652 -2.53 -13.93 -7.73
CA THR A 652 -1.30 -14.42 -8.35
C THR A 652 -1.60 -15.58 -9.30
N LEU A 653 -1.00 -15.53 -10.48
CA LEU A 653 -1.11 -16.55 -11.51
C LEU A 653 0.25 -17.22 -11.69
N VAL A 654 0.34 -18.51 -11.37
CA VAL A 654 1.53 -19.33 -11.59
C VAL A 654 1.28 -20.20 -12.81
N MET A 655 2.16 -20.16 -13.82
CA MET A 655 2.00 -20.95 -15.05
C MET A 655 3.25 -21.79 -15.31
N SER A 656 3.10 -23.06 -15.69
CA SER A 656 4.24 -23.81 -16.25
C SER A 656 4.64 -23.26 -17.62
N ARG A 657 5.91 -23.40 -18.01
CA ARG A 657 6.39 -23.01 -19.34
C ARG A 657 5.57 -23.68 -20.45
N ASP A 658 5.24 -24.96 -20.29
CA ASP A 658 4.36 -25.70 -21.20
C ASP A 658 2.97 -25.06 -21.30
N ALA A 659 2.39 -24.63 -20.18
CA ALA A 659 1.12 -23.90 -20.18
C ALA A 659 1.21 -22.61 -20.98
N VAL A 660 2.28 -21.83 -20.83
CA VAL A 660 2.45 -20.58 -21.57
C VAL A 660 2.53 -20.86 -23.08
N ASN A 661 3.34 -21.82 -23.50
CA ASN A 661 3.50 -22.19 -24.92
C ASN A 661 2.16 -22.62 -25.55
N LYS A 662 1.39 -23.50 -24.89
CA LYS A 662 0.07 -23.94 -25.36
C LYS A 662 -0.96 -22.81 -25.43
N ILE A 663 -0.89 -21.85 -24.51
CA ILE A 663 -1.77 -20.69 -24.54
C ILE A 663 -1.42 -19.78 -25.72
N VAL A 664 -0.14 -19.54 -25.97
CA VAL A 664 0.34 -18.77 -27.13
C VAL A 664 -0.08 -19.44 -28.43
N GLU A 665 0.19 -20.74 -28.58
CA GLU A 665 -0.24 -21.55 -29.72
C GLU A 665 -1.76 -21.44 -29.96
N ARG A 666 -2.57 -21.60 -28.90
CA ARG A 666 -4.02 -21.47 -28.97
C ARG A 666 -4.48 -20.08 -29.41
N MET A 667 -3.73 -19.02 -29.06
CA MET A 667 -4.05 -17.66 -29.44
C MET A 667 -3.67 -17.33 -30.88
N HIS A 668 -2.56 -17.90 -31.38
CA HIS A 668 -2.09 -17.74 -32.76
C HIS A 668 -2.85 -18.62 -33.75
N THR A 669 -3.28 -19.82 -33.36
CA THR A 669 -4.06 -20.72 -34.21
C THR A 669 -5.37 -20.04 -34.63
N PRO A 670 -5.65 -19.84 -35.92
CA PRO A 670 -6.84 -19.12 -36.37
C PRO A 670 -8.14 -19.80 -35.89
N ILE A 671 -9.17 -18.99 -35.65
CA ILE A 671 -10.50 -19.53 -35.34
C ILE A 671 -11.13 -19.98 -36.64
N ASN A 672 -11.08 -21.28 -36.92
CA ASN A 672 -11.88 -21.88 -37.97
C ASN A 672 -13.37 -21.70 -37.59
N ARG A 673 -14.14 -21.19 -38.56
CA ARG A 673 -15.54 -20.78 -38.36
C ARG A 673 -16.38 -21.97 -37.95
#